data_AF-A0A1Q7JBN2-F1
#
_entry.id   AF-A0A1Q7JBN2-F1
#
_cell.length_a   1.000
_cell.length_b   1.000
_cell.length_c   1.000
_cell.angle_alpha   90.00
_cell.angle_beta   90.00
_cell.angle_gamma   90.00
#
_symmetry.space_group_name_H-M   'P 1'
#
loop_
_entity.id
_entity.type
_entity.pdbx_description
1 polymer ?
#
loop_
_entity_poly.entity_id
_entity_poly.type
_entity_poly.pdbx_seq_one_letter_code
_entity_poly.pdbx_strand_id
1 'polypeptide(L)'
;MQRLALVVTAIAVLSVGCKDQRILQPPASAGPAYLISDGAHSGNANFFFLPPLVPDPSAFFHAGTFNSALSPVVDVCTLSDDPRLHPAPPDPGAASCVGSPVFGPATMALDLTSQQYTLNWDTKSPTLLDATKFYRIFVRGAASGTALGSLDVDPVDQGLKNLKTGDVVQFQDGRTIPIKVRIEQGAFGSTNPDHVEQVVPNNITSPTGTLDVTTNTFFAGGRFSNNWLPVAAVAAGIDQVVVIIERIPGTNCLQSGLLELEGCYRFRTDPDLHRFGTFNVNVIVGVCFQMPIHTDAPFQLQRREEDAEGTPTGATVPLEDAEAPFLMCDTFAATPPSPLGALRSGRLLEFASAGWQALARGVGRLVMPQALYAVDLGAGGSTDGFSRFGYARGATMVKVAATDNQVAVTGTKVLLDPTVCLTRLHPSLRPLVSEPVTFAVTSGGGTVGGGASVIVNTDTETGCAHAQWILGTTPGQNSLLVTALADGSPQTFTATGLGTLVVRPLSTGLTAQGVSLPLTQTSGLSMQDNTGVQLEVSPATAVTWSSSDPTGNKASVNTTGLLAVVQGNDDPNTANGGIITATGATAVGSIKVNSFSFDHFPRLTTLVWRPVTGAATYDVFVEFANGCTAGTANCTTWAPLLSTTTPNLGLVFQFVGAQPGRWHVVANDASGAVISTSELVYFVYVI
;
A
#
# COMPACT_ATOMS: atom_id res chain seq x y z
N MET A 1 2.54 -0.28 66.47
CA MET A 1 3.53 0.33 67.38
C MET A 1 4.80 0.65 66.59
N GLN A 2 5.21 1.94 66.61
CA GLN A 2 6.52 2.61 66.34
C GLN A 2 7.65 1.84 65.59
N ARG A 3 8.54 2.41 64.75
CA ARG A 3 8.81 3.74 64.12
C ARG A 3 10.01 3.52 63.16
N LEU A 4 10.00 4.24 62.02
CA LEU A 4 11.10 4.82 61.21
C LEU A 4 12.42 4.06 60.85
N ALA A 5 12.61 3.92 59.54
CA ALA A 5 13.67 4.46 58.65
C ALA A 5 15.18 4.36 59.01
N LEU A 6 15.99 3.88 58.05
CA LEU A 6 17.07 4.68 57.41
C LEU A 6 17.67 3.99 56.17
N VAL A 7 17.95 4.81 55.14
CA VAL A 7 18.64 4.50 53.87
C VAL A 7 20.14 4.75 54.05
N VAL A 8 21.03 3.88 53.53
CA VAL A 8 22.43 4.22 53.24
C VAL A 8 22.92 3.50 51.97
N THR A 9 23.40 4.33 51.04
CA THR A 9 24.12 4.08 49.79
C THR A 9 25.52 3.52 50.03
N ALA A 10 25.95 2.52 49.26
CA ALA A 10 27.35 2.06 49.24
C ALA A 10 28.06 2.56 47.97
N ILE A 11 28.97 3.52 48.17
CA ILE A 11 29.98 3.99 47.21
C ILE A 11 31.24 3.16 47.46
N ALA A 12 31.79 2.51 46.43
CA ALA A 12 33.11 1.88 46.50
C ALA A 12 34.11 2.72 45.68
N VAL A 13 35.09 3.28 46.39
CA VAL A 13 36.19 4.10 45.87
C VAL A 13 37.38 3.22 45.48
N LEU A 14 38.02 3.62 44.39
CA LEU A 14 39.28 3.12 43.82
C LEU A 14 40.45 3.08 44.82
N SER A 15 41.29 2.05 44.70
CA SER A 15 42.72 2.15 45.05
C SER A 15 43.58 1.51 43.97
N VAL A 16 44.51 2.33 43.49
CA VAL A 16 45.51 2.12 42.44
C VAL A 16 46.58 1.13 42.88
N GLY A 17 46.94 0.20 41.99
CA GLY A 17 48.18 -0.58 42.05
C GLY A 17 48.85 -0.58 40.69
N CYS A 18 49.97 0.15 40.57
CA CYS A 18 50.83 0.15 39.39
C CYS A 18 51.44 -1.25 39.16
N LYS A 19 51.27 -1.78 37.95
CA LYS A 19 52.17 -2.79 37.37
C LYS A 19 52.55 -2.34 35.97
N ASP A 20 53.85 -2.13 35.81
CA ASP A 20 54.68 -2.10 34.61
C ASP A 20 54.08 -1.61 33.28
N GLN A 21 54.63 -0.51 32.81
CA GLN A 21 54.52 -0.02 31.44
C GLN A 21 55.07 -1.05 30.45
N ARG A 22 54.24 -2.01 30.02
CA ARG A 22 54.33 -2.52 28.66
C ARG A 22 53.53 -1.58 27.79
N ILE A 23 54.23 -0.90 26.88
CA ILE A 23 53.60 -0.24 25.73
C ILE A 23 52.71 -1.31 25.10
N LEU A 24 51.39 -1.13 25.23
CA LEU A 24 50.41 -1.86 24.44
C LEU A 24 50.65 -1.40 23.01
N GLN A 25 51.49 -2.14 22.31
CA GLN A 25 51.54 -2.11 20.87
C GLN A 25 50.09 -2.34 20.41
N PRO A 26 49.47 -1.38 19.71
CA PRO A 26 48.17 -1.64 19.10
C PRO A 26 48.34 -2.92 18.28
N PRO A 27 47.39 -3.88 18.32
CA PRO A 27 47.42 -4.96 17.36
C PRO A 27 47.55 -4.31 15.98
N ALA A 28 48.57 -4.73 15.23
CA ALA A 28 48.73 -4.32 13.85
C ALA A 28 47.35 -4.43 13.19
N SER A 29 46.87 -3.31 12.65
CA SER A 29 45.64 -3.27 11.88
C SER A 29 45.85 -4.12 10.63
N ALA A 30 45.72 -5.44 10.75
CA ALA A 30 45.55 -6.35 9.65
C ALA A 30 44.09 -6.23 9.20
N GLY A 31 43.78 -5.14 8.52
CA GLY A 31 42.61 -5.10 7.65
C GLY A 31 42.88 -6.02 6.45
N PRO A 32 41.91 -6.83 6.01
CA PRO A 32 42.10 -7.68 4.83
C PRO A 32 42.18 -6.82 3.56
N ALA A 33 43.34 -6.84 2.90
CA ALA A 33 43.49 -6.50 1.49
C ALA A 33 43.56 -7.83 0.72
N TYR A 34 42.51 -8.20 -0.02
CA TYR A 34 42.43 -9.53 -0.62
C TYR A 34 43.30 -9.66 -1.87
N LEU A 35 44.58 -9.97 -1.69
CA LEU A 35 45.48 -10.54 -2.72
C LEU A 35 44.92 -11.87 -3.29
N ILE A 36 44.04 -12.52 -2.53
CA ILE A 36 43.20 -13.65 -2.95
C ILE A 36 41.81 -13.42 -2.39
N SER A 37 40.79 -13.47 -3.24
CA SER A 37 39.38 -13.42 -2.89
C SER A 37 38.70 -14.70 -3.35
N ASP A 38 38.49 -15.62 -2.41
CA ASP A 38 37.78 -16.89 -2.58
C ASP A 38 37.25 -17.38 -1.21
N GLY A 39 36.59 -18.53 -1.15
CA GLY A 39 35.95 -19.05 0.05
C GLY A 39 36.92 -19.43 1.18
N ALA A 40 38.18 -19.72 0.86
CA ALA A 40 39.23 -19.97 1.85
C ALA A 40 39.86 -18.66 2.38
N HIS A 41 39.63 -17.54 1.70
CA HIS A 41 40.24 -16.25 1.99
C HIS A 41 39.20 -15.14 2.09
N SER A 42 38.04 -15.40 2.71
CA SER A 42 37.01 -14.40 3.04
C SER A 42 36.46 -13.61 1.84
N GLY A 43 36.50 -14.20 0.65
CA GLY A 43 35.73 -13.83 -0.52
C GLY A 43 34.43 -14.64 -0.62
N ASN A 44 34.03 -14.99 -1.84
CA ASN A 44 32.85 -15.80 -2.09
C ASN A 44 33.00 -17.22 -1.51
N ALA A 45 32.20 -17.56 -0.50
CA ALA A 45 32.26 -18.82 0.24
C ALA A 45 32.05 -20.08 -0.61
N ASN A 46 31.50 -19.94 -1.82
CA ASN A 46 31.17 -21.04 -2.72
C ASN A 46 32.09 -21.05 -3.96
N PHE A 47 33.20 -20.31 -3.95
CA PHE A 47 34.17 -20.28 -5.04
C PHE A 47 35.58 -20.48 -4.47
N PHE A 48 36.39 -21.33 -5.09
CA PHE A 48 37.74 -21.65 -4.60
C PHE A 48 38.75 -21.70 -5.73
N PHE A 49 39.88 -20.99 -5.60
CA PHE A 49 41.06 -21.28 -6.41
C PHE A 49 41.70 -22.59 -5.93
N LEU A 50 42.34 -23.33 -6.83
CA LEU A 50 42.95 -24.63 -6.51
C LEU A 50 44.45 -24.63 -6.81
N PRO A 51 45.21 -25.62 -6.28
CA PRO A 51 46.60 -25.84 -6.66
C PRO A 51 46.80 -25.93 -8.18
N PRO A 52 47.93 -25.41 -8.71
CA PRO A 52 49.12 -24.99 -7.96
C PRO A 52 49.12 -23.52 -7.52
N LEU A 53 48.13 -22.71 -7.93
CA LEU A 53 48.14 -21.26 -7.67
C LEU A 53 47.93 -20.89 -6.21
N VAL A 54 47.23 -21.74 -5.47
CA VAL A 54 46.98 -21.59 -4.03
C VAL A 54 47.16 -22.95 -3.33
N PRO A 55 47.38 -22.97 -2.00
CA PRO A 55 47.31 -24.19 -1.20
C PRO A 55 45.96 -24.89 -1.35
N ASP A 56 45.93 -26.21 -1.15
CA ASP A 56 44.69 -27.00 -1.27
C ASP A 56 43.60 -26.52 -0.29
N PRO A 57 42.48 -25.97 -0.78
CA PRO A 57 41.39 -25.49 0.07
C PRO A 57 40.34 -26.57 0.36
N SER A 58 40.61 -27.85 0.07
CA SER A 58 39.64 -28.94 0.19
C SER A 58 38.95 -29.07 1.57
N ALA A 59 39.59 -28.58 2.63
CA ALA A 59 39.01 -28.49 3.97
C ALA A 59 37.80 -27.55 4.09
N PHE A 60 37.61 -26.63 3.13
CA PHE A 60 36.51 -25.67 3.08
C PHE A 60 35.38 -26.08 2.13
N PHE A 61 35.50 -27.20 1.41
CA PHE A 61 34.49 -27.64 0.45
C PHE A 61 33.23 -28.12 1.15
N HIS A 62 32.08 -27.82 0.54
CA HIS A 62 30.82 -28.42 0.96
C HIS A 62 30.56 -29.70 0.16
N ALA A 63 30.14 -30.75 0.85
CA ALA A 63 29.90 -32.04 0.23
C ALA A 63 28.69 -31.97 -0.73
N GLY A 64 28.87 -32.45 -1.95
CA GLY A 64 27.78 -32.54 -2.95
C GLY A 64 27.34 -31.21 -3.57
N THR A 65 28.07 -30.12 -3.34
CA THR A 65 27.69 -28.78 -3.81
C THR A 65 28.41 -28.34 -5.08
N PHE A 66 29.32 -29.14 -5.65
CA PHE A 66 29.98 -28.76 -6.92
C PHE A 66 28.95 -28.49 -8.01
N ASN A 67 29.02 -27.30 -8.62
CA ASN A 67 28.11 -26.92 -9.70
C ASN A 67 28.76 -27.20 -11.05
N SER A 68 28.37 -28.30 -11.69
CA SER A 68 28.84 -28.68 -13.04
C SER A 68 28.05 -28.06 -14.18
N ALA A 69 27.00 -27.27 -13.89
CA ALA A 69 26.10 -26.67 -14.88
C ALA A 69 26.59 -25.30 -15.41
N LEU A 70 27.83 -24.94 -15.07
CA LEU A 70 28.46 -23.67 -15.44
C LEU A 70 29.47 -23.84 -16.58
N SER A 71 29.77 -22.72 -17.24
CA SER A 71 30.81 -22.55 -18.27
C SER A 71 31.61 -21.27 -17.95
N PRO A 72 32.37 -21.25 -16.84
CA PRO A 72 33.01 -20.04 -16.34
C PRO A 72 34.11 -19.56 -17.28
N VAL A 73 34.41 -18.27 -17.18
CA VAL A 73 35.46 -17.61 -17.98
C VAL A 73 36.52 -16.97 -17.09
N VAL A 74 37.74 -16.89 -17.62
CA VAL A 74 38.86 -16.20 -17.01
C VAL A 74 39.20 -14.96 -17.83
N ASP A 75 39.40 -13.83 -17.15
CA ASP A 75 40.04 -12.64 -17.69
C ASP A 75 41.20 -12.21 -16.78
N VAL A 76 42.28 -11.72 -17.39
CA VAL A 76 43.45 -11.23 -16.66
C VAL A 76 43.73 -9.80 -17.07
N CYS A 77 43.83 -8.90 -16.09
CA CYS A 77 44.12 -7.50 -16.31
C CYS A 77 45.47 -7.10 -15.70
N THR A 78 46.08 -6.04 -16.23
CA THR A 78 47.23 -5.37 -15.61
C THR A 78 46.74 -4.44 -14.50
N LEU A 79 47.43 -4.41 -13.36
CA LEU A 79 47.12 -3.52 -12.24
C LEU A 79 47.86 -2.18 -12.36
N SER A 80 47.23 -1.10 -11.86
CA SER A 80 47.79 0.26 -11.86
C SER A 80 49.08 0.37 -11.04
N ASP A 81 49.10 -0.30 -9.89
CA ASP A 81 50.12 -0.19 -8.84
C ASP A 81 50.31 -1.53 -8.12
N ASP A 82 51.23 -1.58 -7.16
CA ASP A 82 51.44 -2.77 -6.31
C ASP A 82 50.27 -2.98 -5.35
N PRO A 83 49.48 -4.07 -5.51
CA PRO A 83 48.31 -4.32 -4.67
C PRO A 83 48.67 -4.60 -3.20
N ARG A 84 49.95 -4.89 -2.88
CA ARG A 84 50.41 -5.11 -1.50
C ARG A 84 50.51 -3.81 -0.69
N LEU A 85 50.54 -2.66 -1.36
CA LEU A 85 50.75 -1.36 -0.72
C LEU A 85 49.44 -0.63 -0.36
N HIS A 86 48.28 -1.17 -0.78
CA HIS A 86 46.99 -0.49 -0.65
C HIS A 86 45.90 -1.38 -0.03
N PRO A 87 44.96 -0.82 0.77
CA PRO A 87 43.76 -1.54 1.22
C PRO A 87 42.87 -1.96 0.04
N ALA A 88 42.05 -3.00 0.21
CA ALA A 88 41.11 -3.45 -0.83
C ALA A 88 39.97 -2.43 -1.09
N PRO A 89 39.29 -2.49 -2.25
CA PRO A 89 38.13 -1.66 -2.55
C PRO A 89 37.06 -1.72 -1.42
N PRO A 90 36.34 -0.63 -1.11
CA PRO A 90 36.12 0.55 -1.95
C PRO A 90 37.11 1.71 -1.72
N ASP A 91 38.27 1.46 -1.10
CA ASP A 91 39.29 2.49 -0.91
C ASP A 91 39.72 3.07 -2.29
N PRO A 92 39.63 4.40 -2.50
CA PRO A 92 40.06 5.05 -3.75
C PRO A 92 41.55 4.84 -4.09
N GLY A 93 42.37 4.31 -3.15
CA GLY A 93 43.75 3.93 -3.40
C GLY A 93 43.99 2.47 -3.83
N ALA A 94 42.95 1.62 -3.93
CA ALA A 94 43.14 0.20 -4.27
C ALA A 94 43.65 0.01 -5.70
N ALA A 95 44.64 -0.89 -5.89
CA ALA A 95 45.16 -1.23 -7.21
C ALA A 95 44.03 -1.74 -8.13
N SER A 96 43.86 -1.07 -9.27
CA SER A 96 42.76 -1.27 -10.20
C SER A 96 43.24 -1.75 -11.57
N CYS A 97 42.37 -2.40 -12.34
CA CYS A 97 42.70 -2.82 -13.70
C CYS A 97 42.89 -1.61 -14.62
N VAL A 98 43.98 -1.63 -15.39
CA VAL A 98 44.28 -0.62 -16.40
C VAL A 98 44.31 -1.23 -17.79
N GLY A 99 43.70 -0.52 -18.75
CA GLY A 99 43.63 -0.94 -20.15
C GLY A 99 42.72 -2.16 -20.39
N SER A 100 42.87 -2.76 -21.56
CA SER A 100 42.16 -4.00 -21.92
C SER A 100 42.78 -5.21 -21.23
N PRO A 101 42.01 -6.30 -20.99
CA PRO A 101 42.57 -7.54 -20.47
C PRO A 101 43.74 -8.04 -21.32
N VAL A 102 44.82 -8.47 -20.68
CA VAL A 102 45.99 -9.07 -21.36
C VAL A 102 45.72 -10.49 -21.81
N PHE A 103 44.70 -11.13 -21.23
CA PHE A 103 44.20 -12.45 -21.58
C PHE A 103 42.70 -12.55 -21.27
N GLY A 104 41.99 -13.32 -22.09
CA GLY A 104 40.56 -13.56 -21.93
C GLY A 104 39.66 -12.45 -22.50
N PRO A 105 38.33 -12.58 -22.34
CA PRO A 105 37.64 -13.66 -21.62
C PRO A 105 37.84 -15.02 -22.30
N ALA A 106 38.23 -16.04 -21.52
CA ALA A 106 38.52 -17.39 -22.03
C ALA A 106 37.78 -18.45 -21.20
N THR A 107 37.01 -19.30 -21.87
CA THR A 107 36.18 -20.35 -21.25
C THR A 107 37.04 -21.46 -20.65
N MET A 108 36.70 -21.88 -19.43
CA MET A 108 37.37 -22.98 -18.73
C MET A 108 36.75 -24.33 -19.10
N ALA A 109 37.58 -25.37 -19.19
CA ALA A 109 37.14 -26.74 -19.41
C ALA A 109 36.67 -27.39 -18.10
N LEU A 110 35.52 -28.06 -18.14
CA LEU A 110 34.98 -28.86 -17.03
C LEU A 110 35.74 -30.18 -16.87
N ASP A 111 36.28 -30.43 -15.68
CA ASP A 111 36.79 -31.72 -15.23
C ASP A 111 35.85 -32.25 -14.14
N LEU A 112 34.88 -33.06 -14.58
CA LEU A 112 33.84 -33.60 -13.70
C LEU A 112 34.40 -34.63 -12.69
N THR A 113 35.46 -35.36 -13.07
CA THR A 113 36.07 -36.37 -12.21
C THR A 113 36.74 -35.74 -11.00
N SER A 114 37.46 -34.64 -11.19
CA SER A 114 38.09 -33.89 -10.11
C SER A 114 37.19 -32.81 -9.52
N GLN A 115 35.97 -32.65 -10.03
CA GLN A 115 35.02 -31.60 -9.63
C GLN A 115 35.62 -30.20 -9.66
N GLN A 116 36.22 -29.84 -10.79
CA GLN A 116 36.89 -28.56 -11.01
C GLN A 116 36.72 -28.05 -12.44
N TYR A 117 37.01 -26.76 -12.63
CA TYR A 117 37.18 -26.13 -13.94
C TYR A 117 38.66 -25.80 -14.13
N THR A 118 39.16 -25.98 -15.35
CA THR A 118 40.58 -25.81 -15.66
C THR A 118 40.81 -24.98 -16.92
N LEU A 119 41.85 -24.16 -16.93
CA LEU A 119 42.30 -23.41 -18.10
C LEU A 119 43.81 -23.22 -18.04
N ASN A 120 44.51 -23.41 -19.15
CA ASN A 120 45.93 -23.09 -19.25
C ASN A 120 46.09 -21.70 -19.87
N TRP A 121 46.53 -20.74 -19.05
CA TRP A 121 46.81 -19.39 -19.51
C TRP A 121 48.18 -19.31 -20.17
N ASP A 122 48.22 -18.89 -21.43
CA ASP A 122 49.43 -18.54 -22.16
C ASP A 122 49.91 -17.12 -21.78
N THR A 123 51.01 -17.01 -21.05
CA THR A 123 51.54 -15.71 -20.56
C THR A 123 52.35 -14.93 -21.60
N LYS A 124 52.47 -15.45 -22.82
CA LYS A 124 53.18 -14.81 -23.94
C LYS A 124 52.27 -14.54 -25.14
N SER A 125 50.95 -14.77 -25.04
CA SER A 125 49.95 -14.44 -26.09
C SER A 125 48.56 -14.23 -25.49
N PRO A 126 47.76 -13.27 -26.03
CA PRO A 126 48.10 -12.37 -27.13
C PRO A 126 49.12 -11.31 -26.75
N THR A 127 49.33 -11.09 -25.44
CA THR A 127 50.24 -10.09 -24.90
C THR A 127 51.32 -10.76 -24.06
N LEU A 128 52.58 -10.36 -24.25
CA LEU A 128 53.68 -10.76 -23.37
C LEU A 128 53.59 -9.99 -22.05
N LEU A 129 53.69 -10.69 -20.92
CA LEU A 129 53.68 -10.04 -19.61
C LEU A 129 54.94 -9.18 -19.38
N ASP A 130 54.72 -8.03 -18.76
CA ASP A 130 55.74 -7.10 -18.29
C ASP A 130 56.10 -7.45 -16.84
N ALA A 131 57.35 -7.86 -16.62
CA ALA A 131 57.85 -8.24 -15.30
C ALA A 131 57.95 -7.07 -14.31
N THR A 132 57.68 -5.83 -14.74
CA THR A 132 57.60 -4.66 -13.86
C THR A 132 56.17 -4.36 -13.37
N LYS A 133 55.19 -5.18 -13.77
CA LYS A 133 53.77 -4.98 -13.50
C LYS A 133 53.17 -6.14 -12.71
N PHE A 134 52.07 -5.84 -12.03
CA PHE A 134 51.24 -6.83 -11.35
C PHE A 134 49.98 -7.13 -12.17
N TYR A 135 49.44 -8.32 -11.98
CA TYR A 135 48.28 -8.79 -12.72
C TYR A 135 47.25 -9.37 -11.77
N ARG A 136 45.97 -9.25 -12.14
CA ARG A 136 44.85 -9.84 -11.42
C ARG A 136 44.10 -10.78 -12.33
N ILE A 137 43.95 -12.02 -11.86
CA ILE A 137 43.13 -13.06 -12.49
C ILE A 137 41.72 -12.91 -11.91
N PHE A 138 40.72 -12.78 -12.77
CA PHE A 138 39.31 -12.89 -12.39
C PHE A 138 38.72 -14.17 -12.96
N VAL A 139 37.81 -14.78 -12.20
CA VAL A 139 36.95 -15.84 -12.70
C VAL A 139 35.50 -15.40 -12.55
N ARG A 140 34.75 -15.53 -13.64
CA ARG A 140 33.34 -15.12 -13.75
C ARG A 140 32.49 -16.27 -14.24
N GLY A 141 31.18 -16.22 -13.97
CA GLY A 141 30.24 -17.21 -14.50
C GLY A 141 30.06 -17.15 -16.02
N ALA A 142 30.05 -15.94 -16.56
CA ALA A 142 29.99 -15.63 -17.98
C ALA A 142 30.80 -14.37 -18.29
N ALA A 143 31.10 -14.12 -19.58
CA ALA A 143 31.78 -12.91 -20.00
C ALA A 143 30.99 -11.66 -19.56
N SER A 144 31.70 -10.64 -19.10
CA SER A 144 31.11 -9.40 -18.55
C SER A 144 30.24 -9.57 -17.29
N GLY A 145 30.19 -10.77 -16.71
CA GLY A 145 29.49 -11.04 -15.45
C GLY A 145 30.25 -10.59 -14.19
N THR A 146 29.67 -10.88 -13.04
CA THR A 146 30.26 -10.58 -11.73
C THR A 146 31.46 -11.49 -11.48
N ALA A 147 32.53 -10.95 -10.89
CA ALA A 147 33.67 -11.77 -10.49
C ALA A 147 33.30 -12.64 -9.28
N LEU A 148 33.42 -13.96 -9.44
CA LEU A 148 33.21 -14.93 -8.37
C LEU A 148 34.41 -14.98 -7.42
N GLY A 149 35.61 -14.75 -7.96
CA GLY A 149 36.82 -14.60 -7.19
C GLY A 149 37.94 -13.95 -7.99
N SER A 150 38.98 -13.52 -7.28
CA SER A 150 40.15 -12.88 -7.86
C SER A 150 41.46 -13.29 -7.18
N LEU A 151 42.55 -13.32 -7.94
CA LEU A 151 43.88 -13.67 -7.47
C LEU A 151 44.94 -12.74 -8.09
N ASP A 152 45.74 -12.11 -7.25
CA ASP A 152 46.83 -11.23 -7.68
C ASP A 152 48.15 -11.99 -7.81
N VAL A 153 48.83 -11.77 -8.95
CA VAL A 153 50.05 -12.48 -9.33
C VAL A 153 51.13 -11.52 -9.83
N ASP A 154 52.37 -11.93 -9.63
CA ASP A 154 53.60 -11.21 -9.98
C ASP A 154 54.46 -12.07 -10.93
N PRO A 155 54.68 -11.64 -12.19
CA PRO A 155 55.55 -12.34 -13.12
C PRO A 155 57.01 -12.35 -12.65
N VAL A 156 57.55 -13.55 -12.47
CA VAL A 156 58.94 -13.76 -12.10
C VAL A 156 59.65 -14.61 -13.17
N ASP A 157 60.98 -14.71 -13.09
CA ASP A 157 61.71 -15.59 -14.01
C ASP A 157 61.19 -17.03 -13.88
N GLN A 158 60.86 -17.62 -15.03
CA GLN A 158 60.28 -18.95 -15.19
C GLN A 158 58.94 -19.24 -14.47
N GLY A 159 58.20 -18.24 -13.97
CA GLY A 159 56.90 -18.50 -13.35
C GLY A 159 56.04 -17.30 -12.97
N LEU A 160 54.97 -17.57 -12.24
CA LEU A 160 54.14 -16.57 -11.57
C LEU A 160 54.21 -16.76 -10.07
N LYS A 161 54.44 -15.66 -9.35
CA LYS A 161 54.44 -15.62 -7.90
C LYS A 161 53.05 -15.24 -7.39
N ASN A 162 52.49 -16.04 -6.48
CA ASN A 162 51.33 -15.66 -5.70
C ASN A 162 51.73 -14.57 -4.71
N LEU A 163 51.08 -13.40 -4.78
CA LEU A 163 51.47 -12.25 -3.96
C LEU A 163 51.16 -12.42 -2.46
N LYS A 164 50.20 -13.29 -2.11
CA LYS A 164 49.80 -13.56 -0.72
C LYS A 164 50.67 -14.63 -0.07
N THR A 165 50.86 -15.76 -0.75
CA THR A 165 51.61 -16.89 -0.17
C THR A 165 53.11 -16.77 -0.43
N GLY A 166 53.50 -16.05 -1.48
CA GLY A 166 54.89 -15.93 -1.93
C GLY A 166 55.38 -17.09 -2.80
N ASP A 167 54.54 -18.13 -2.99
CA ASP A 167 54.88 -19.31 -3.77
C ASP A 167 55.01 -18.98 -5.25
N VAL A 168 55.96 -19.63 -5.93
CA VAL A 168 56.19 -19.48 -7.37
C VAL A 168 55.69 -20.72 -8.10
N VAL A 169 54.66 -20.54 -8.92
CA VAL A 169 54.20 -21.55 -9.88
C VAL A 169 55.06 -21.45 -11.13
N GLN A 170 55.88 -22.47 -11.35
CA GLN A 170 56.72 -22.58 -12.54
C GLN A 170 55.87 -22.77 -13.79
N PHE A 171 56.31 -22.22 -14.91
CA PHE A 171 55.67 -22.47 -16.20
C PHE A 171 55.82 -23.94 -16.59
N GLN A 172 54.73 -24.58 -17.06
CA GLN A 172 54.76 -25.99 -17.46
C GLN A 172 55.65 -26.19 -18.71
N ASP A 173 55.50 -25.32 -19.70
CA ASP A 173 56.25 -25.38 -20.98
C ASP A 173 57.08 -24.09 -21.21
N GLY A 174 57.51 -23.43 -20.13
CA GLY A 174 58.21 -22.13 -20.21
C GLY A 174 57.33 -20.95 -20.66
N ARG A 175 56.00 -21.12 -20.66
CA ARG A 175 55.01 -20.14 -21.15
C ARG A 175 53.62 -20.24 -20.51
N THR A 176 53.18 -21.42 -20.06
CA THR A 176 51.79 -21.65 -19.64
C THR A 176 51.64 -21.77 -18.12
N ILE A 177 50.53 -21.22 -17.60
CA ILE A 177 50.14 -21.33 -16.18
C ILE A 177 48.76 -22.00 -16.07
N PRO A 178 48.65 -23.10 -15.31
CA PRO A 178 47.36 -23.73 -15.06
C PRO A 178 46.54 -22.92 -14.05
N ILE A 179 45.33 -22.55 -14.43
CA ILE A 179 44.31 -21.97 -13.56
C ILE A 179 43.27 -23.05 -13.31
N LYS A 180 43.04 -23.35 -12.03
CA LYS A 180 42.05 -24.34 -11.60
C LYS A 180 41.16 -23.73 -10.53
N VAL A 181 39.86 -23.99 -10.65
CA VAL A 181 38.87 -23.51 -9.67
C VAL A 181 37.83 -24.56 -9.39
N ARG A 182 37.23 -24.50 -8.21
CA ARG A 182 35.99 -25.18 -7.86
C ARG A 182 34.91 -24.13 -7.65
N ILE A 183 33.76 -24.33 -8.26
CA ILE A 183 32.58 -23.47 -8.08
C ILE A 183 31.47 -24.35 -7.52
N GLU A 184 30.91 -23.93 -6.41
CA GLU A 184 29.83 -24.61 -5.70
C GLU A 184 28.49 -23.89 -5.93
N GLN A 185 27.39 -24.61 -5.71
CA GLN A 185 26.04 -24.04 -5.71
C GLN A 185 25.94 -22.88 -4.71
N GLY A 186 25.27 -21.81 -5.10
CA GLY A 186 25.16 -20.59 -4.30
C GLY A 186 26.29 -19.59 -4.57
N ALA A 187 27.21 -19.87 -5.51
CA ALA A 187 28.29 -18.94 -5.87
C ALA A 187 27.77 -17.62 -6.44
N PHE A 188 26.54 -17.57 -6.94
CA PHE A 188 25.96 -16.34 -7.45
C PHE A 188 25.13 -15.59 -6.41
N GLY A 189 25.08 -16.07 -5.15
CA GLY A 189 24.37 -15.43 -4.04
C GLY A 189 23.02 -16.05 -3.71
N SER A 190 22.69 -17.21 -4.30
CA SER A 190 21.47 -17.95 -3.94
C SER A 190 21.58 -18.46 -2.50
N THR A 191 20.56 -18.20 -1.67
CA THR A 191 20.58 -18.61 -0.25
C THR A 191 19.53 -19.65 0.10
N ASN A 192 18.50 -19.78 -0.73
CA ASN A 192 17.45 -20.77 -0.53
C ASN A 192 17.92 -22.15 -1.01
N PRO A 193 17.66 -23.26 -0.27
CA PRO A 193 17.94 -24.61 -0.76
C PRO A 193 17.21 -24.98 -2.06
N ASP A 194 16.10 -24.31 -2.37
CA ASP A 194 15.37 -24.43 -3.63
C ASP A 194 15.83 -23.35 -4.63
N HIS A 195 16.87 -23.69 -5.39
CA HIS A 195 17.50 -22.79 -6.36
C HIS A 195 18.16 -23.56 -7.53
N VAL A 196 18.62 -22.81 -8.54
CA VAL A 196 19.51 -23.28 -9.60
C VAL A 196 20.39 -22.13 -10.08
N GLU A 197 21.62 -22.47 -10.44
CA GLU A 197 22.58 -21.59 -11.11
C GLU A 197 23.14 -22.36 -12.32
N GLN A 198 22.77 -21.97 -13.54
CA GLN A 198 23.10 -22.71 -14.76
C GLN A 198 23.40 -21.76 -15.92
N VAL A 199 24.42 -22.10 -16.73
CA VAL A 199 24.69 -21.36 -17.96
C VAL A 199 23.62 -21.66 -19.02
N VAL A 200 23.13 -20.58 -19.62
CA VAL A 200 22.23 -20.61 -20.78
C VAL A 200 22.88 -19.85 -21.93
N PRO A 201 23.22 -20.53 -23.04
CA PRO A 201 23.74 -19.88 -24.23
C PRO A 201 22.63 -19.20 -25.03
N ASN A 202 23.00 -18.23 -25.85
CA ASN A 202 22.10 -17.64 -26.85
C ASN A 202 21.83 -18.62 -27.99
N ASN A 203 22.88 -19.32 -28.44
CA ASN A 203 22.78 -20.35 -29.46
C ASN A 203 22.47 -21.71 -28.82
N ILE A 204 21.20 -22.11 -28.86
CA ILE A 204 20.70 -23.35 -28.29
C ILE A 204 20.58 -24.38 -29.41
N THR A 205 21.45 -25.40 -29.37
CA THR A 205 21.53 -26.46 -30.39
C THR A 205 20.89 -27.78 -29.95
N SER A 206 20.03 -27.75 -28.93
CA SER A 206 19.31 -28.96 -28.50
C SER A 206 18.37 -29.45 -29.62
N PRO A 207 17.99 -30.74 -29.65
CA PRO A 207 17.08 -31.26 -30.67
C PRO A 207 15.72 -30.56 -30.72
N THR A 208 15.26 -30.01 -29.59
CA THR A 208 14.01 -29.25 -29.49
C THR A 208 14.17 -27.77 -29.80
N GLY A 209 15.41 -27.27 -29.98
CA GLY A 209 15.70 -25.84 -30.09
C GLY A 209 15.47 -25.05 -28.80
N THR A 210 15.26 -25.75 -27.67
CA THR A 210 14.98 -25.17 -26.36
C THR A 210 15.89 -25.75 -25.26
N LEU A 211 16.11 -24.98 -24.21
CA LEU A 211 16.80 -25.41 -23.00
C LEU A 211 15.91 -25.09 -21.79
N ASP A 212 15.65 -26.10 -20.95
CA ASP A 212 14.91 -25.93 -19.71
C ASP A 212 15.92 -25.81 -18.55
N VAL A 213 15.72 -24.79 -17.71
CA VAL A 213 16.48 -24.56 -16.47
C VAL A 213 15.51 -24.64 -15.32
N THR A 214 15.68 -25.59 -14.41
CA THR A 214 14.76 -25.80 -13.28
C THR A 214 15.53 -25.76 -11.96
N THR A 215 14.86 -25.33 -10.90
CA THR A 215 15.42 -25.48 -9.54
C THR A 215 15.65 -26.96 -9.23
N ASN A 216 16.50 -27.25 -8.25
CA ASN A 216 16.79 -28.61 -7.79
C ASN A 216 15.54 -29.39 -7.32
N THR A 217 14.45 -28.70 -7.00
CA THR A 217 13.16 -29.30 -6.64
C THR A 217 12.19 -29.42 -7.82
N PHE A 218 12.51 -28.83 -8.97
CA PHE A 218 11.62 -28.67 -10.12
C PHE A 218 10.35 -27.84 -9.84
N PHE A 219 10.34 -27.06 -8.75
CA PHE A 219 9.21 -26.20 -8.39
C PHE A 219 9.17 -24.87 -9.15
N ALA A 220 10.29 -24.45 -9.73
CA ALA A 220 10.31 -23.34 -10.67
C ALA A 220 11.31 -23.61 -11.80
N GLY A 221 11.12 -22.93 -12.92
CA GLY A 221 12.05 -23.01 -14.04
C GLY A 221 11.72 -22.06 -15.17
N GLY A 222 12.62 -22.01 -16.14
CA GLY A 222 12.47 -21.26 -17.39
C GLY A 222 12.82 -22.13 -18.59
N ARG A 223 12.03 -22.02 -19.66
CA ARG A 223 12.31 -22.60 -20.98
C ARG A 223 12.77 -21.52 -21.94
N PHE A 224 14.00 -21.65 -22.40
CA PHE A 224 14.69 -20.73 -23.28
C PHE A 224 14.68 -21.26 -24.70
N SER A 225 14.35 -20.42 -25.66
CA SER A 225 14.42 -20.75 -27.09
C SER A 225 15.72 -20.24 -27.70
N ASN A 226 16.14 -20.81 -28.84
CA ASN A 226 17.30 -20.32 -29.57
C ASN A 226 17.19 -18.81 -29.91
N ASN A 227 18.28 -18.06 -29.75
CA ASN A 227 18.37 -16.61 -29.95
C ASN A 227 17.51 -15.75 -29.00
N TRP A 228 17.33 -16.16 -27.75
CA TRP A 228 16.48 -15.45 -26.79
C TRP A 228 17.10 -14.16 -26.22
N LEU A 229 18.43 -14.01 -26.19
CA LEU A 229 19.06 -12.85 -25.54
C LEU A 229 18.64 -11.53 -26.21
N PRO A 230 18.55 -10.42 -25.45
CA PRO A 230 18.31 -9.10 -26.02
C PRO A 230 19.33 -8.77 -27.12
N VAL A 231 18.87 -8.16 -28.21
CA VAL A 231 19.74 -7.79 -29.35
C VAL A 231 20.90 -6.89 -28.91
N ALA A 232 20.66 -5.98 -27.97
CA ALA A 232 21.69 -5.10 -27.42
C ALA A 232 22.73 -5.85 -26.57
N ALA A 233 22.34 -6.94 -25.89
CA ALA A 233 23.27 -7.78 -25.14
C ALA A 233 24.21 -8.53 -26.10
N VAL A 234 23.66 -9.09 -27.18
CA VAL A 234 24.45 -9.76 -28.23
C VAL A 234 25.40 -8.77 -28.92
N ALA A 235 24.94 -7.54 -29.22
CA ALA A 235 25.79 -6.49 -29.77
C ALA A 235 26.92 -6.06 -28.82
N ALA A 236 26.72 -6.20 -27.50
CA ALA A 236 27.75 -5.98 -26.49
C ALA A 236 28.69 -7.19 -26.30
N GLY A 237 28.55 -8.24 -27.11
CA GLY A 237 29.40 -9.44 -27.05
C GLY A 237 28.97 -10.47 -26.01
N ILE A 238 27.75 -10.39 -25.47
CA ILE A 238 27.20 -11.40 -24.57
C ILE A 238 26.55 -12.51 -25.41
N ASP A 239 27.09 -13.72 -25.32
CA ASP A 239 26.64 -14.91 -26.03
C ASP A 239 26.09 -16.01 -25.10
N GLN A 240 26.29 -15.87 -23.79
CA GLN A 240 25.72 -16.71 -22.74
C GLN A 240 25.58 -15.92 -21.44
N VAL A 241 24.68 -16.37 -20.56
CA VAL A 241 24.52 -15.85 -19.18
C VAL A 241 24.37 -16.99 -18.20
N VAL A 242 24.67 -16.76 -16.93
CA VAL A 242 24.24 -17.65 -15.84
C VAL A 242 22.84 -17.26 -15.43
N VAL A 243 21.87 -18.16 -15.62
CA VAL A 243 20.52 -18.01 -15.11
C VAL A 243 20.48 -18.50 -13.67
N ILE A 244 19.91 -17.67 -12.81
CA ILE A 244 19.82 -17.92 -11.38
C ILE A 244 18.36 -17.82 -10.97
N ILE A 245 17.82 -18.90 -10.43
CA ILE A 245 16.43 -18.97 -9.97
C ILE A 245 16.47 -19.41 -8.51
N GLU A 246 15.81 -18.68 -7.61
CA GLU A 246 15.74 -19.04 -6.19
C GLU A 246 14.35 -18.78 -5.62
N ARG A 247 13.91 -19.62 -4.68
CA ARG A 247 12.64 -19.41 -3.97
C ARG A 247 12.73 -18.25 -2.99
N ILE A 248 11.79 -17.31 -3.07
CA ILE A 248 11.56 -16.30 -2.02
C ILE A 248 10.54 -16.88 -1.03
N PRO A 249 10.89 -17.09 0.25
CA PRO A 249 9.95 -17.63 1.22
C PRO A 249 8.84 -16.61 1.55
N GLY A 250 7.60 -17.10 1.66
CA GLY A 250 6.42 -16.32 2.07
C GLY A 250 5.37 -16.13 0.98
N THR A 251 4.24 -15.53 1.36
CA THR A 251 3.03 -15.35 0.52
C THR A 251 2.81 -13.90 0.07
N ASN A 252 3.80 -13.03 0.21
CA ASN A 252 3.72 -11.61 -0.17
C ASN A 252 5.04 -11.16 -0.81
N CYS A 253 5.59 -12.00 -1.68
CA CYS A 253 6.90 -11.77 -2.28
C CYS A 253 6.83 -10.71 -3.37
N LEU A 254 5.69 -10.61 -4.07
CA LEU A 254 5.48 -9.61 -5.09
C LEU A 254 5.09 -8.31 -4.43
N GLN A 255 4.58 -8.30 -3.18
CA GLN A 255 4.12 -7.08 -2.49
C GLN A 255 3.05 -6.31 -3.28
N SER A 256 2.27 -7.04 -4.08
CA SER A 256 1.38 -6.51 -5.12
C SER A 256 0.22 -5.70 -4.58
N GLY A 257 -0.16 -5.91 -3.31
CA GLY A 257 -1.43 -5.44 -2.77
C GLY A 257 -2.63 -6.28 -3.20
N LEU A 258 -2.41 -7.35 -3.99
CA LEU A 258 -3.39 -8.34 -4.35
C LEU A 258 -3.32 -9.55 -3.41
N LEU A 259 -4.29 -10.46 -3.53
CA LEU A 259 -4.19 -11.75 -2.86
C LEU A 259 -3.17 -12.61 -3.58
N GLU A 260 -2.02 -12.84 -2.94
CA GLU A 260 -0.93 -13.67 -3.42
C GLU A 260 -0.99 -15.09 -2.83
N LEU A 261 -0.62 -16.09 -3.64
CA LEU A 261 -0.38 -17.45 -3.18
C LEU A 261 1.08 -17.64 -2.81
N GLU A 262 1.34 -18.73 -2.10
CA GLU A 262 2.69 -19.22 -1.98
C GLU A 262 3.17 -19.91 -3.26
N GLY A 263 4.48 -19.83 -3.51
CA GLY A 263 5.08 -20.22 -4.79
C GLY A 263 5.61 -18.98 -5.47
N CYS A 264 6.73 -18.47 -4.95
CA CYS A 264 7.36 -17.29 -5.47
C CYS A 264 8.85 -17.45 -5.63
N TYR A 265 9.34 -17.02 -6.78
CA TYR A 265 10.71 -17.19 -7.18
C TYR A 265 11.27 -15.91 -7.76
N ARG A 266 12.55 -15.70 -7.49
CA ARG A 266 13.36 -14.66 -8.10
C ARG A 266 14.13 -15.28 -9.24
N PHE A 267 14.02 -14.71 -10.43
CA PHE A 267 14.79 -15.07 -11.60
C PHE A 267 15.72 -13.89 -11.92
N ARG A 268 16.99 -14.19 -12.14
CA ARG A 268 18.01 -13.19 -12.48
C ARG A 268 19.07 -13.80 -13.39
N THR A 269 19.92 -12.94 -13.94
CA THR A 269 21.01 -13.35 -14.83
C THR A 269 22.33 -12.71 -14.40
N ASP A 270 23.44 -13.39 -14.66
CA ASP A 270 24.79 -12.83 -14.59
C ASP A 270 25.51 -13.05 -15.94
N PRO A 271 25.92 -12.00 -16.67
CA PRO A 271 25.68 -10.58 -16.39
C PRO A 271 24.19 -10.21 -16.36
N ASP A 272 23.87 -9.15 -15.62
CA ASP A 272 22.50 -8.63 -15.52
C ASP A 272 22.01 -8.07 -16.88
N LEU A 273 20.87 -8.58 -17.33
CA LEU A 273 20.27 -8.25 -18.61
C LEU A 273 19.38 -7.00 -18.61
N HIS A 274 18.96 -6.46 -17.45
CA HIS A 274 18.00 -5.35 -17.38
C HIS A 274 18.43 -4.12 -18.19
N ARG A 275 19.74 -3.84 -18.27
CA ARG A 275 20.30 -2.71 -19.02
C ARG A 275 20.29 -2.87 -20.54
N PHE A 276 19.94 -4.05 -21.06
CA PHE A 276 19.97 -4.36 -22.51
C PHE A 276 18.57 -4.42 -23.14
N GLY A 277 17.52 -4.13 -22.36
CA GLY A 277 16.14 -4.18 -22.82
C GLY A 277 15.52 -5.58 -22.73
N THR A 278 14.41 -5.78 -23.42
CA THR A 278 13.63 -7.01 -23.39
C THR A 278 14.31 -8.15 -24.15
N PHE A 279 13.95 -9.38 -23.81
CA PHE A 279 14.37 -10.58 -24.53
C PHE A 279 13.95 -10.50 -26.00
N ASN A 280 14.80 -11.04 -26.89
CA ASN A 280 14.51 -11.12 -28.32
C ASN A 280 13.46 -12.22 -28.62
N VAL A 281 13.43 -13.26 -27.79
CA VAL A 281 12.38 -14.28 -27.77
C VAL A 281 11.92 -14.45 -26.33
N ASN A 282 10.61 -14.35 -26.10
CA ASN A 282 10.07 -14.52 -24.75
C ASN A 282 10.46 -15.88 -24.15
N VAL A 283 10.78 -15.86 -22.86
CA VAL A 283 11.04 -17.05 -22.07
C VAL A 283 9.72 -17.51 -21.46
N ILE A 284 9.49 -18.82 -21.45
CA ILE A 284 8.37 -19.39 -20.69
C ILE A 284 8.88 -19.64 -19.29
N VAL A 285 8.36 -18.93 -18.30
CA VAL A 285 8.64 -19.17 -16.89
C VAL A 285 7.56 -20.05 -16.29
N GLY A 286 7.92 -20.88 -15.31
CA GLY A 286 7.00 -21.75 -14.59
C GLY A 286 7.26 -21.71 -13.10
N VAL A 287 6.19 -21.67 -12.31
CA VAL A 287 6.26 -21.68 -10.85
C VAL A 287 5.13 -22.55 -10.30
N CYS A 288 5.46 -23.48 -9.41
CA CYS A 288 4.46 -24.27 -8.70
C CYS A 288 3.76 -23.41 -7.64
N PHE A 289 2.46 -23.64 -7.49
CA PHE A 289 1.62 -22.97 -6.50
C PHE A 289 0.65 -23.97 -5.87
N GLN A 290 0.19 -23.67 -4.66
CA GLN A 290 -0.84 -24.46 -4.01
C GLN A 290 -2.21 -23.80 -4.21
N MET A 291 -3.10 -24.44 -4.97
CA MET A 291 -4.49 -23.98 -5.10
C MET A 291 -5.25 -24.16 -3.77
N PRO A 292 -5.93 -23.12 -3.27
CA PRO A 292 -6.92 -23.30 -2.22
C PRO A 292 -8.12 -24.10 -2.76
N ILE A 293 -8.70 -24.95 -1.92
CA ILE A 293 -9.73 -25.94 -2.30
C ILE A 293 -11.07 -25.29 -2.73
N HIS A 294 -11.22 -23.96 -2.58
CA HIS A 294 -12.51 -23.27 -2.65
C HIS A 294 -12.47 -21.86 -3.28
N THR A 295 -11.72 -21.63 -4.36
CA THR A 295 -11.71 -20.31 -5.01
C THR A 295 -12.31 -20.33 -6.41
N ASP A 296 -13.46 -19.68 -6.59
CA ASP A 296 -14.09 -19.45 -7.90
C ASP A 296 -13.37 -18.38 -8.74
N ALA A 297 -12.33 -17.74 -8.19
CA ALA A 297 -11.54 -16.71 -8.85
C ALA A 297 -10.13 -17.24 -9.16
N PRO A 298 -9.68 -17.24 -10.43
CA PRO A 298 -8.41 -17.80 -10.83
C PRO A 298 -7.26 -16.88 -10.42
N PHE A 299 -6.17 -17.50 -10.03
CA PHE A 299 -4.89 -16.87 -9.86
C PHE A 299 -4.16 -16.92 -11.19
N GLN A 300 -3.42 -15.85 -11.50
CA GLN A 300 -2.59 -15.76 -12.70
C GLN A 300 -1.15 -15.55 -12.27
N LEU A 301 -0.22 -16.08 -13.05
CA LEU A 301 1.20 -15.82 -12.84
C LEU A 301 1.48 -14.34 -13.15
N GLN A 302 2.06 -13.64 -12.18
CA GLN A 302 2.43 -12.24 -12.29
C GLN A 302 3.94 -12.10 -12.27
N ARG A 303 4.46 -11.12 -13.01
CA ARG A 303 5.80 -10.58 -12.84
C ARG A 303 5.74 -9.29 -12.04
N ARG A 304 6.71 -9.06 -11.15
CA ARG A 304 7.01 -7.73 -10.64
C ARG A 304 8.48 -7.44 -10.76
N GLU A 305 8.81 -6.29 -11.34
CA GLU A 305 10.18 -5.78 -11.46
C GLU A 305 10.86 -5.64 -10.10
N GLU A 306 12.19 -5.69 -10.09
CA GLU A 306 13.01 -5.49 -8.90
C GLU A 306 14.15 -4.52 -9.22
N ASP A 307 14.56 -3.72 -8.24
CA ASP A 307 15.75 -2.87 -8.37
C ASP A 307 17.05 -3.68 -8.15
N ALA A 308 18.19 -2.99 -8.27
CA ALA A 308 19.51 -3.60 -8.10
C ALA A 308 19.73 -4.18 -6.69
N GLU A 309 19.06 -3.62 -5.68
CA GLU A 309 19.04 -4.08 -4.30
C GLU A 309 18.10 -5.30 -4.09
N GLY A 310 17.34 -5.68 -5.14
CA GLY A 310 16.38 -6.77 -5.12
C GLY A 310 15.07 -6.41 -4.44
N THR A 311 14.72 -5.12 -4.33
CA THR A 311 13.43 -4.65 -3.82
C THR A 311 12.39 -4.64 -4.94
N PRO A 312 11.16 -5.14 -4.73
CA PRO A 312 10.11 -5.05 -5.75
C PRO A 312 9.76 -3.59 -6.06
N THR A 313 9.72 -3.25 -7.35
CA THR A 313 9.38 -1.91 -7.83
C THR A 313 8.28 -1.97 -8.89
N GLY A 314 7.61 -0.85 -9.14
CA GLY A 314 6.54 -0.76 -10.13
C GLY A 314 5.27 -1.55 -9.76
N ALA A 315 4.37 -1.69 -10.73
CA ALA A 315 3.15 -2.49 -10.62
C ALA A 315 3.43 -3.95 -11.02
N THR A 316 2.61 -4.88 -10.56
CA THR A 316 2.60 -6.26 -11.07
C THR A 316 2.03 -6.31 -12.48
N VAL A 317 2.58 -7.19 -13.31
CA VAL A 317 2.15 -7.41 -14.70
C VAL A 317 1.68 -8.86 -14.85
N PRO A 318 0.44 -9.10 -15.30
CA PRO A 318 -0.04 -10.45 -15.60
C PRO A 318 0.68 -11.02 -16.82
N LEU A 319 1.09 -12.28 -16.75
CA LEU A 319 1.70 -12.97 -17.87
C LEU A 319 0.67 -13.71 -18.71
N GLU A 320 0.90 -13.77 -20.00
CA GLU A 320 0.14 -14.64 -20.91
C GLU A 320 0.41 -16.10 -20.54
N ASP A 321 -0.65 -16.87 -20.27
CA ASP A 321 -0.55 -18.27 -19.83
C ASP A 321 0.22 -19.11 -20.85
N ALA A 322 1.14 -19.92 -20.35
CA ALA A 322 1.97 -20.79 -21.18
C ALA A 322 2.23 -22.13 -20.47
N GLU A 323 2.31 -23.21 -21.25
CA GLU A 323 2.62 -24.54 -20.73
C GLU A 323 4.05 -24.59 -20.17
N ALA A 324 4.17 -25.01 -18.90
CA ALA A 324 5.43 -25.25 -18.21
C ALA A 324 5.62 -26.76 -17.88
N PRO A 325 5.81 -27.64 -18.89
CA PRO A 325 5.88 -29.09 -18.67
C PRO A 325 7.17 -29.55 -17.98
N PHE A 326 8.11 -28.63 -17.73
CA PHE A 326 9.36 -28.87 -17.01
C PHE A 326 9.21 -28.83 -15.49
N LEU A 327 8.04 -28.48 -14.96
CA LEU A 327 7.79 -28.44 -13.51
C LEU A 327 7.30 -29.79 -12.95
N MET A 328 7.64 -30.06 -11.69
CA MET A 328 7.09 -31.18 -10.92
C MET A 328 6.51 -30.65 -9.60
N CYS A 329 5.20 -30.39 -9.56
CA CYS A 329 4.56 -29.71 -8.42
C CYS A 329 3.97 -30.66 -7.35
N ASP A 330 4.16 -31.98 -7.49
CA ASP A 330 3.46 -33.03 -6.73
C ASP A 330 3.80 -33.01 -5.24
N THR A 331 5.01 -32.57 -4.94
CA THR A 331 5.54 -32.40 -3.58
C THR A 331 5.59 -30.94 -3.13
N PHE A 332 5.09 -30.00 -3.93
CA PHE A 332 5.10 -28.58 -3.58
C PHE A 332 4.28 -28.35 -2.32
N ALA A 333 4.90 -27.72 -1.32
CA ALA A 333 4.27 -27.42 -0.04
C ALA A 333 4.58 -26.00 0.40
N ALA A 334 3.61 -25.43 1.11
CA ALA A 334 3.76 -24.16 1.77
C ALA A 334 4.93 -24.16 2.78
N THR A 335 5.73 -23.10 2.77
CA THR A 335 6.85 -22.86 3.68
C THR A 335 6.26 -22.71 5.08
N PRO A 336 6.63 -23.56 6.05
CA PRO A 336 6.09 -23.44 7.38
C PRO A 336 6.44 -22.06 7.97
N PRO A 337 5.52 -21.38 8.66
CA PRO A 337 5.80 -20.09 9.27
C PRO A 337 7.00 -20.23 10.22
N SER A 338 8.03 -19.41 10.01
CA SER A 338 9.25 -19.47 10.82
C SER A 338 8.98 -19.01 12.25
N PRO A 339 9.40 -19.75 13.29
CA PRO A 339 9.12 -19.41 14.70
C PRO A 339 9.74 -18.06 15.15
N LEU A 340 10.78 -17.59 14.46
CA LEU A 340 11.49 -16.34 14.78
C LEU A 340 10.77 -15.07 14.32
N GLY A 341 9.91 -15.14 13.30
CA GLY A 341 9.13 -13.98 12.80
C GLY A 341 7.99 -13.59 13.74
N ALA A 342 7.36 -14.59 14.38
CA ALA A 342 6.24 -14.39 15.30
C ALA A 342 6.65 -13.78 16.66
N LEU A 343 7.92 -13.98 17.07
CA LEU A 343 8.48 -13.36 18.28
C LEU A 343 8.70 -11.84 18.12
N ARG A 344 8.93 -11.36 16.89
CA ARG A 344 9.07 -9.93 16.61
C ARG A 344 7.73 -9.20 16.46
N SER A 345 6.64 -9.91 16.19
CA SER A 345 5.30 -9.32 15.98
C SER A 345 4.37 -9.38 17.20
N GLY A 346 4.83 -9.94 18.34
CA GLY A 346 4.09 -9.91 19.61
C GLY A 346 2.83 -10.77 19.66
N ARG A 347 2.60 -11.68 18.70
CA ARG A 347 1.38 -12.50 18.58
C ARG A 347 1.48 -13.87 19.26
N LEU A 348 1.83 -13.91 20.54
CA LEU A 348 2.02 -15.17 21.29
C LEU A 348 0.71 -15.96 21.54
N LEU A 349 -0.46 -15.33 21.43
CA LEU A 349 -1.76 -15.97 21.65
C LEU A 349 -2.26 -16.82 20.46
N GLU A 350 -1.63 -16.74 19.29
CA GLU A 350 -1.98 -17.57 18.12
C GLU A 350 -1.33 -18.97 18.15
N PHE A 351 -0.43 -19.24 19.11
CA PHE A 351 0.26 -20.54 19.22
C PHE A 351 -0.59 -21.68 19.79
N ALA A 352 -1.67 -21.37 20.51
CA ALA A 352 -2.56 -22.42 21.04
C ALA A 352 -3.48 -23.02 19.96
N SER A 353 -3.79 -22.28 18.88
CA SER A 353 -4.61 -22.76 17.77
C SER A 353 -3.78 -23.28 16.59
N ALA A 354 -2.55 -22.78 16.39
CA ALA A 354 -1.65 -23.26 15.32
C ALA A 354 -1.15 -24.70 15.55
N GLY A 355 -0.87 -25.09 16.80
CA GLY A 355 -0.47 -26.46 17.14
C GLY A 355 -1.59 -27.50 16.90
N TRP A 356 -2.84 -27.11 17.16
CA TRP A 356 -4.00 -27.95 16.89
C TRP A 356 -4.32 -28.04 15.39
N GLN A 357 -4.11 -26.98 14.61
CA GLN A 357 -4.26 -27.03 13.15
C GLN A 357 -3.17 -27.88 12.47
N ALA A 358 -1.94 -27.87 12.98
CA ALA A 358 -0.86 -28.73 12.46
C ALA A 358 -1.15 -30.22 12.70
N LEU A 359 -1.66 -30.59 13.88
CA LEU A 359 -2.09 -31.96 14.18
C LEU A 359 -3.35 -32.39 13.41
N ALA A 360 -4.35 -31.51 13.27
CA ALA A 360 -5.56 -31.80 12.50
C ALA A 360 -5.27 -32.01 10.99
N ARG A 361 -4.33 -31.24 10.42
CA ARG A 361 -3.87 -31.44 9.03
C ARG A 361 -3.02 -32.71 8.85
N GLY A 362 -2.33 -33.17 9.90
CA GLY A 362 -1.59 -34.44 9.90
C GLY A 362 -2.50 -35.67 9.82
N VAL A 363 -3.68 -35.62 10.46
CA VAL A 363 -4.65 -36.73 10.42
C VAL A 363 -5.56 -36.65 9.18
N GLY A 364 -5.86 -35.44 8.68
CA GLY A 364 -6.64 -35.25 7.45
C GLY A 364 -5.95 -35.70 6.15
N ARG A 365 -4.61 -35.83 6.14
CA ARG A 365 -3.83 -36.31 5.00
C ARG A 365 -4.02 -37.80 4.66
N LEU A 366 -4.61 -38.58 5.56
CA LEU A 366 -4.84 -40.02 5.35
C LEU A 366 -6.19 -40.35 4.69
N VAL A 367 -7.10 -39.37 4.53
CA VAL A 367 -8.48 -39.63 4.07
C VAL A 367 -8.97 -38.65 2.99
N MET A 368 -8.20 -37.62 2.62
CA MET A 368 -8.60 -36.67 1.58
C MET A 368 -7.85 -36.96 0.26
N PRO A 369 -8.53 -37.11 -0.89
CA PRO A 369 -7.85 -37.12 -2.17
C PRO A 369 -7.11 -35.79 -2.35
N GLN A 370 -5.83 -35.84 -2.71
CA GLN A 370 -5.07 -34.68 -3.16
C GLN A 370 -5.88 -33.96 -4.24
N ALA A 371 -6.05 -32.64 -4.13
CA ALA A 371 -6.69 -31.84 -5.16
C ALA A 371 -5.98 -32.14 -6.48
N LEU A 372 -6.63 -32.93 -7.33
CA LEU A 372 -6.08 -33.40 -8.59
C LEU A 372 -5.94 -32.18 -9.49
N TYR A 373 -4.69 -31.87 -9.82
CA TYR A 373 -4.21 -31.20 -11.01
C TYR A 373 -5.27 -30.95 -12.09
N ALA A 374 -5.57 -29.67 -12.31
CA ALA A 374 -6.09 -29.17 -13.56
C ALA A 374 -5.63 -27.71 -13.72
N VAL A 375 -4.33 -27.51 -13.93
CA VAL A 375 -3.86 -26.29 -14.60
C VAL A 375 -3.97 -26.57 -16.09
N ASP A 376 -5.20 -26.51 -16.61
CA ASP A 376 -5.55 -26.89 -17.99
C ASP A 376 -4.95 -25.95 -19.06
N LEU A 377 -4.19 -24.92 -18.66
CA LEU A 377 -3.53 -23.95 -19.55
C LEU A 377 -2.08 -23.56 -19.12
N GLY A 378 -1.45 -24.36 -18.24
CA GLY A 378 -0.03 -24.23 -17.90
C GLY A 378 0.27 -23.47 -16.59
N ALA A 379 1.09 -24.07 -15.72
CA ALA A 379 1.61 -23.45 -14.49
C ALA A 379 2.74 -22.42 -14.80
N GLY A 380 2.64 -21.76 -15.94
CA GLY A 380 3.67 -20.89 -16.48
C GLY A 380 3.10 -19.71 -17.24
N GLY A 381 4.01 -18.82 -17.65
CA GLY A 381 3.68 -17.61 -18.37
C GLY A 381 4.81 -17.17 -19.30
N SER A 382 4.45 -16.54 -20.40
CA SER A 382 5.39 -15.95 -21.35
C SER A 382 5.89 -14.60 -20.83
N THR A 383 7.20 -14.39 -20.81
CA THR A 383 7.80 -13.15 -20.29
C THR A 383 8.96 -12.66 -21.16
N ASP A 384 9.09 -11.34 -21.24
CA ASP A 384 10.12 -10.63 -22.01
C ASP A 384 11.29 -10.11 -21.14
N GLY A 385 11.30 -10.45 -19.84
CA GLY A 385 12.31 -10.04 -18.88
C GLY A 385 12.21 -10.85 -17.59
N PHE A 386 13.30 -10.93 -16.82
CA PHE A 386 13.33 -11.64 -15.54
C PHE A 386 13.22 -10.71 -14.35
N SER A 387 12.49 -11.17 -13.34
CA SER A 387 12.41 -10.51 -12.05
C SER A 387 11.78 -11.47 -11.03
N ARG A 388 10.83 -11.00 -10.22
CA ARG A 388 10.05 -11.84 -9.31
C ARG A 388 8.80 -12.36 -10.00
N PHE A 389 8.54 -13.65 -9.81
CA PHE A 389 7.38 -14.34 -10.35
C PHE A 389 6.62 -15.04 -9.24
N GLY A 390 5.30 -14.85 -9.21
CA GLY A 390 4.41 -15.44 -8.23
C GLY A 390 2.95 -15.36 -8.66
N TYR A 391 2.11 -16.17 -8.03
CA TYR A 391 0.68 -16.19 -8.33
C TYR A 391 -0.05 -15.13 -7.51
N ALA A 392 -0.80 -14.27 -8.21
CA ALA A 392 -1.72 -13.35 -7.56
C ALA A 392 -3.08 -13.39 -8.26
N ARG A 393 -4.12 -13.09 -7.49
CA ARG A 393 -5.48 -12.96 -8.02
C ARG A 393 -5.75 -11.52 -8.42
N GLY A 394 -5.84 -11.29 -9.72
CA GLY A 394 -6.26 -9.99 -10.26
C GLY A 394 -7.66 -9.62 -9.80
N ALA A 395 -7.79 -8.46 -9.17
CA ALA A 395 -9.05 -7.89 -8.72
C ALA A 395 -8.97 -6.37 -8.83
N THR A 396 -10.07 -5.73 -9.22
CA THR A 396 -10.18 -4.26 -9.28
C THR A 396 -11.25 -3.82 -8.31
N MET A 397 -10.96 -2.80 -7.51
CA MET A 397 -11.90 -2.16 -6.60
C MET A 397 -12.33 -0.81 -7.17
N VAL A 398 -13.64 -0.64 -7.35
CA VAL A 398 -14.25 0.60 -7.83
C VAL A 398 -15.17 1.17 -6.77
N LYS A 399 -15.07 2.47 -6.57
CA LYS A 399 -15.93 3.24 -5.67
C LYS A 399 -17.27 3.56 -6.34
N VAL A 400 -18.38 3.37 -5.63
CA VAL A 400 -19.70 3.83 -6.10
C VAL A 400 -19.83 5.33 -5.86
N ALA A 401 -19.70 6.14 -6.91
CA ALA A 401 -19.62 7.60 -6.80
C ALA A 401 -20.82 8.24 -6.07
N ALA A 402 -22.02 7.69 -6.21
CA ALA A 402 -23.22 8.22 -5.57
C ALA A 402 -23.23 8.10 -4.04
N THR A 403 -22.36 7.26 -3.45
CA THR A 403 -22.29 7.05 -1.99
C THR A 403 -21.16 7.85 -1.34
N ASP A 404 -20.60 8.84 -2.04
CA ASP A 404 -19.52 9.73 -1.59
C ASP A 404 -19.95 11.19 -1.46
N ASN A 405 -19.13 12.00 -0.79
CA ASN A 405 -19.30 13.44 -0.60
C ASN A 405 -20.68 13.79 -0.01
N GLN A 406 -21.15 12.94 0.90
CA GLN A 406 -22.49 13.05 1.46
C GLN A 406 -22.55 14.13 2.54
N VAL A 407 -23.77 14.54 2.88
CA VAL A 407 -24.03 15.50 3.95
C VAL A 407 -25.02 14.88 4.93
N ALA A 408 -24.72 14.95 6.22
CA ALA A 408 -25.63 14.49 7.27
C ALA A 408 -25.48 15.35 8.53
N VAL A 409 -26.47 15.29 9.42
CA VAL A 409 -26.38 15.94 10.73
C VAL A 409 -25.31 15.22 11.56
N THR A 410 -24.50 15.96 12.31
CA THR A 410 -23.50 15.40 13.22
C THR A 410 -24.10 14.34 14.15
N GLY A 411 -23.41 13.22 14.35
CA GLY A 411 -23.88 12.11 15.18
C GLY A 411 -24.96 11.23 14.53
N THR A 412 -25.30 11.47 13.26
CA THR A 412 -26.29 10.67 12.52
C THR A 412 -25.66 9.92 11.34
N LYS A 413 -26.37 8.91 10.83
CA LYS A 413 -25.92 8.16 9.66
C LYS A 413 -26.01 9.01 8.39
N VAL A 414 -25.07 8.79 7.46
CA VAL A 414 -25.21 9.28 6.08
C VAL A 414 -26.38 8.57 5.37
N LEU A 415 -26.88 9.19 4.30
CA LEU A 415 -28.10 8.73 3.62
C LEU A 415 -27.89 7.39 2.91
N LEU A 416 -26.78 7.26 2.19
CA LEU A 416 -26.37 6.06 1.49
C LEU A 416 -25.13 5.49 2.17
N ASP A 417 -25.09 4.18 2.38
CA ASP A 417 -23.89 3.58 2.95
C ASP A 417 -22.73 3.68 1.94
N PRO A 418 -21.51 4.08 2.35
CA PRO A 418 -20.33 4.03 1.49
C PRO A 418 -20.13 2.63 0.89
N THR A 419 -19.97 2.56 -0.43
CA THR A 419 -19.98 1.29 -1.18
C THR A 419 -18.81 1.20 -2.16
N VAL A 420 -18.10 0.07 -2.12
CA VAL A 420 -17.12 -0.32 -3.14
C VAL A 420 -17.51 -1.65 -3.76
N CYS A 421 -17.15 -1.87 -5.01
CA CYS A 421 -17.39 -3.11 -5.73
C CYS A 421 -16.08 -3.71 -6.22
N LEU A 422 -15.94 -5.01 -6.05
CA LEU A 422 -14.77 -5.76 -6.52
C LEU A 422 -15.14 -6.58 -7.74
N THR A 423 -14.30 -6.51 -8.76
CA THR A 423 -14.45 -7.29 -9.99
C THR A 423 -13.17 -8.03 -10.32
N ARG A 424 -13.29 -9.17 -10.99
CA ARG A 424 -12.18 -9.95 -11.54
C ARG A 424 -12.33 -10.11 -13.05
N LEU A 425 -11.21 -10.24 -13.75
CA LEU A 425 -11.18 -10.41 -15.21
C LEU A 425 -10.52 -11.76 -15.54
N HIS A 426 -11.29 -12.85 -15.54
CA HIS A 426 -10.89 -14.12 -16.19
C HIS A 426 -12.02 -15.17 -16.18
N PRO A 427 -12.48 -15.71 -17.32
CA PRO A 427 -12.14 -15.31 -18.70
C PRO A 427 -12.87 -14.02 -19.15
N SER A 428 -13.78 -13.51 -18.32
CA SER A 428 -14.54 -12.27 -18.56
C SER A 428 -14.68 -11.49 -17.25
N LEU A 429 -15.09 -10.23 -17.35
CA LEU A 429 -15.34 -9.40 -16.17
C LEU A 429 -16.51 -9.99 -15.37
N ARG A 430 -16.27 -10.32 -14.09
CA ARG A 430 -17.28 -10.85 -13.17
C ARG A 430 -17.15 -10.22 -11.79
N PRO A 431 -18.23 -10.12 -11.00
CA PRO A 431 -18.17 -9.77 -9.59
C PRO A 431 -17.24 -10.70 -8.82
N LEU A 432 -16.49 -10.14 -7.87
CA LEU A 432 -15.67 -10.90 -6.94
C LEU A 432 -16.40 -10.95 -5.58
N VAL A 433 -16.89 -12.14 -5.24
CA VAL A 433 -17.86 -12.36 -4.14
C VAL A 433 -17.18 -12.91 -2.89
N SER A 434 -17.80 -12.70 -1.72
CA SER A 434 -17.33 -13.18 -0.42
C SER A 434 -15.92 -12.70 -0.01
N GLU A 435 -15.47 -11.56 -0.56
CA GLU A 435 -14.14 -11.01 -0.26
C GLU A 435 -14.17 -9.97 0.85
N PRO A 436 -13.22 -10.02 1.80
CA PRO A 436 -13.19 -9.07 2.91
C PRO A 436 -12.78 -7.67 2.44
N VAL A 437 -13.62 -6.68 2.75
CA VAL A 437 -13.37 -5.25 2.57
C VAL A 437 -13.37 -4.58 3.93
N THR A 438 -12.33 -3.82 4.23
CA THR A 438 -12.21 -3.10 5.52
C THR A 438 -12.59 -1.65 5.34
N PHE A 439 -13.54 -1.18 6.14
CA PHE A 439 -13.92 0.23 6.25
C PHE A 439 -13.37 0.76 7.57
N ALA A 440 -12.67 1.90 7.55
CA ALA A 440 -12.06 2.50 8.75
C ALA A 440 -12.24 4.02 8.76
N VAL A 441 -12.76 4.56 9.86
CA VAL A 441 -12.91 6.02 10.04
C VAL A 441 -11.53 6.62 10.24
N THR A 442 -11.17 7.61 9.41
CA THR A 442 -9.87 8.29 9.47
C THR A 442 -9.93 9.69 10.05
N SER A 443 -11.08 10.37 9.97
CA SER A 443 -11.29 11.69 10.61
C SER A 443 -12.76 11.96 10.93
N GLY A 444 -13.01 12.97 11.77
CA GLY A 444 -14.34 13.41 12.18
C GLY A 444 -14.86 12.74 13.46
N GLY A 445 -14.36 11.55 13.81
CA GLY A 445 -14.66 10.90 15.11
C GLY A 445 -15.99 10.13 15.17
N GLY A 446 -16.57 9.80 14.02
CA GLY A 446 -17.77 8.97 13.88
C GLY A 446 -17.52 7.46 14.00
N THR A 447 -18.48 6.64 13.56
CA THR A 447 -18.38 5.17 13.58
C THR A 447 -18.80 4.54 12.27
N VAL A 448 -18.19 3.42 11.89
CA VAL A 448 -18.58 2.57 10.76
C VAL A 448 -18.87 1.16 11.24
N GLY A 449 -20.03 0.59 10.87
CA GLY A 449 -20.47 -0.73 11.35
C GLY A 449 -20.57 -0.83 12.89
N GLY A 450 -20.70 0.30 13.59
CA GLY A 450 -20.74 0.37 15.05
C GLY A 450 -19.38 0.54 15.76
N GLY A 451 -18.27 0.63 15.02
CA GLY A 451 -16.92 0.81 15.59
C GLY A 451 -16.06 1.83 14.83
N ALA A 452 -14.77 1.91 15.15
CA ALA A 452 -13.82 2.72 14.38
C ALA A 452 -13.46 2.06 13.03
N SER A 453 -13.64 0.75 12.92
CA SER A 453 -13.44 -0.04 11.72
C SER A 453 -14.36 -1.25 11.70
N VAL A 454 -14.75 -1.71 10.50
CA VAL A 454 -15.49 -2.95 10.28
C VAL A 454 -14.97 -3.66 9.03
N ILE A 455 -15.01 -4.99 9.04
CA ILE A 455 -14.76 -5.83 7.85
C ILE A 455 -16.12 -6.32 7.34
N VAL A 456 -16.40 -6.09 6.06
CA VAL A 456 -17.62 -6.54 5.39
C VAL A 456 -17.22 -7.33 4.15
N ASN A 457 -17.80 -8.52 3.97
CA ASN A 457 -17.54 -9.32 2.79
C ASN A 457 -18.39 -8.82 1.61
N THR A 458 -17.85 -8.88 0.39
CA THR A 458 -18.63 -8.58 -0.82
C THR A 458 -19.80 -9.54 -0.97
N ASP A 459 -20.94 -9.01 -1.41
CA ASP A 459 -22.15 -9.80 -1.58
C ASP A 459 -22.04 -10.78 -2.77
N THR A 460 -22.91 -11.79 -2.77
CA THR A 460 -22.87 -12.90 -3.73
C THR A 460 -23.46 -12.57 -5.10
N GLU A 461 -24.13 -11.44 -5.28
CA GLU A 461 -24.84 -11.07 -6.51
C GLU A 461 -24.09 -9.99 -7.31
N THR A 462 -23.67 -8.92 -6.63
CA THR A 462 -23.05 -7.73 -7.24
C THR A 462 -21.56 -7.61 -6.96
N GLY A 463 -21.02 -8.36 -5.98
CA GLY A 463 -19.62 -8.27 -5.58
C GLY A 463 -19.28 -6.94 -4.90
N CYS A 464 -20.27 -6.29 -4.28
CA CYS A 464 -20.11 -5.03 -3.59
C CYS A 464 -20.13 -5.21 -2.07
N ALA A 465 -19.38 -4.36 -1.37
CA ALA A 465 -19.40 -4.26 0.08
C ALA A 465 -19.81 -2.84 0.45
N HIS A 466 -20.66 -2.71 1.47
CA HIS A 466 -21.11 -1.43 2.01
C HIS A 466 -21.18 -1.51 3.54
N ALA A 467 -21.01 -0.37 4.20
CA ALA A 467 -21.06 -0.30 5.66
C ALA A 467 -21.75 0.97 6.14
N GLN A 468 -22.63 0.82 7.14
CA GLN A 468 -23.31 1.96 7.76
C GLN A 468 -22.30 2.92 8.39
N TRP A 469 -22.33 4.19 7.98
CA TRP A 469 -21.41 5.21 8.45
C TRP A 469 -22.16 6.34 9.19
N ILE A 470 -21.80 6.56 10.45
CA ILE A 470 -22.31 7.62 11.32
C ILE A 470 -21.24 8.69 11.49
N LEU A 471 -21.59 9.94 11.22
CA LEU A 471 -20.65 11.06 11.32
C LEU A 471 -20.36 11.41 12.78
N GLY A 472 -19.21 12.03 13.01
CA GLY A 472 -18.85 12.54 14.33
C GLY A 472 -19.80 13.63 14.83
N THR A 473 -19.68 13.96 16.11
CA THR A 473 -20.52 14.96 16.79
C THR A 473 -20.08 16.40 16.56
N THR A 474 -18.91 16.62 15.94
CA THR A 474 -18.39 17.95 15.64
C THR A 474 -18.68 18.30 14.19
N PRO A 475 -19.27 19.47 13.89
CA PRO A 475 -19.49 19.91 12.51
C PRO A 475 -18.19 19.98 11.72
N GLY A 476 -18.24 19.60 10.44
CA GLY A 476 -17.09 19.64 9.55
C GLY A 476 -16.87 18.34 8.78
N GLN A 477 -15.70 18.24 8.16
CA GLN A 477 -15.37 17.12 7.29
C GLN A 477 -15.11 15.84 8.10
N ASN A 478 -15.65 14.73 7.60
CA ASN A 478 -15.43 13.38 8.07
C ASN A 478 -14.85 12.57 6.91
N SER A 479 -13.94 11.64 7.20
CA SER A 479 -13.35 10.76 6.18
C SER A 479 -13.33 9.30 6.61
N LEU A 480 -13.51 8.43 5.62
CA LEU A 480 -13.55 6.97 5.75
C LEU A 480 -12.61 6.36 4.70
N LEU A 481 -11.65 5.54 5.13
CA LEU A 481 -10.75 4.81 4.24
C LEU A 481 -11.27 3.39 4.07
N VAL A 482 -11.29 2.91 2.82
CA VAL A 482 -11.76 1.58 2.46
C VAL A 482 -10.63 0.82 1.77
N THR A 483 -10.25 -0.33 2.32
CA THR A 483 -9.14 -1.17 1.85
C THR A 483 -9.60 -2.58 1.49
N ALA A 484 -8.96 -3.17 0.49
CA ALA A 484 -9.16 -4.53 0.03
C ALA A 484 -7.94 -4.99 -0.76
N LEU A 485 -7.76 -6.31 -0.96
CA LEU A 485 -6.67 -6.86 -1.77
C LEU A 485 -7.02 -6.81 -3.27
N ALA A 486 -7.01 -5.61 -3.83
CA ALA A 486 -7.42 -5.31 -5.21
C ALA A 486 -6.76 -4.02 -5.72
N ASP A 487 -6.56 -3.94 -7.03
CA ASP A 487 -6.14 -2.74 -7.73
C ASP A 487 -7.14 -1.60 -7.52
N GLY A 488 -6.64 -0.38 -7.31
CA GLY A 488 -7.46 0.77 -6.95
C GLY A 488 -7.73 0.89 -5.44
N SER A 489 -7.15 0.02 -4.61
CA SER A 489 -7.09 0.21 -3.16
C SER A 489 -5.90 1.07 -2.73
N PRO A 490 -6.02 1.92 -1.69
CA PRO A 490 -7.23 2.24 -0.93
C PRO A 490 -8.16 3.26 -1.61
N GLN A 491 -9.44 3.29 -1.23
CA GLN A 491 -10.42 4.30 -1.63
C GLN A 491 -10.83 5.16 -0.43
N THR A 492 -10.93 6.48 -0.60
CA THR A 492 -11.35 7.40 0.48
C THR A 492 -12.74 7.96 0.21
N PHE A 493 -13.65 7.86 1.18
CA PHE A 493 -14.95 8.53 1.17
C PHE A 493 -14.94 9.76 2.08
N THR A 494 -15.68 10.79 1.69
CA THR A 494 -15.87 11.99 2.51
C THR A 494 -17.34 12.26 2.78
N ALA A 495 -17.60 12.91 3.92
CA ALA A 495 -18.92 13.45 4.23
C ALA A 495 -18.77 14.71 5.09
N THR A 496 -19.76 15.60 5.01
CA THR A 496 -19.81 16.82 5.83
C THR A 496 -20.87 16.69 6.92
N GLY A 497 -20.42 16.76 8.17
CA GLY A 497 -21.28 16.84 9.34
C GLY A 497 -21.80 18.25 9.52
N LEU A 498 -23.12 18.44 9.47
CA LEU A 498 -23.78 19.70 9.78
C LEU A 498 -24.14 19.76 11.27
N GLY A 499 -23.85 20.91 11.90
CA GLY A 499 -24.28 21.14 13.27
C GLY A 499 -25.80 21.24 13.39
N THR A 500 -26.34 20.82 14.53
CA THR A 500 -27.74 20.99 14.87
C THR A 500 -28.02 22.46 15.17
N LEU A 501 -28.72 23.15 14.26
CA LEU A 501 -29.24 24.48 14.53
C LEU A 501 -30.45 24.36 15.47
N VAL A 502 -30.25 24.62 16.76
CA VAL A 502 -31.33 24.63 17.76
C VAL A 502 -31.98 26.01 17.76
N VAL A 503 -33.12 26.15 17.09
CA VAL A 503 -33.96 27.35 17.22
C VAL A 503 -34.81 27.23 18.49
N ARG A 504 -34.56 28.09 19.48
CA ARG A 504 -35.31 28.17 20.74
C ARG A 504 -36.35 29.32 20.65
N PRO A 505 -37.66 29.06 20.53
CA PRO A 505 -38.63 30.10 20.84
C PRO A 505 -38.65 30.34 22.36
N LEU A 506 -38.50 31.60 22.77
CA LEU A 506 -38.56 32.02 24.17
C LEU A 506 -39.99 31.77 24.71
N SER A 507 -40.10 31.11 25.87
CA SER A 507 -41.38 30.75 26.51
C SER A 507 -41.76 31.71 27.65
N THR A 508 -41.70 33.02 27.44
CA THR A 508 -42.21 33.98 28.43
C THR A 508 -43.15 34.99 27.78
N GLY A 509 -44.39 35.02 28.27
CA GLY A 509 -45.47 35.88 27.77
C GLY A 509 -45.26 37.35 28.08
N LEU A 510 -45.89 38.20 27.26
CA LEU A 510 -45.83 39.66 27.33
C LEU A 510 -46.53 40.20 28.59
N THR A 511 -45.86 41.09 29.32
CA THR A 511 -46.52 42.05 30.23
C THR A 511 -46.33 43.46 29.68
N ALA A 512 -47.29 44.34 29.99
CA ALA A 512 -47.45 45.67 29.41
C ALA A 512 -46.31 46.64 29.75
N GLN A 513 -45.18 46.51 29.08
CA GLN A 513 -44.18 47.55 28.87
C GLN A 513 -43.33 47.16 27.66
N GLY A 514 -43.00 48.13 26.81
CA GLY A 514 -42.53 47.95 25.44
C GLY A 514 -41.59 46.78 25.18
N VAL A 515 -41.80 46.10 24.04
CA VAL A 515 -40.89 45.06 23.55
C VAL A 515 -39.68 45.74 22.93
N SER A 516 -38.53 45.61 23.58
CA SER A 516 -37.24 45.80 22.91
C SER A 516 -36.88 44.47 22.26
N LEU A 517 -36.72 44.45 20.94
CA LEU A 517 -36.12 43.31 20.22
C LEU A 517 -34.60 43.50 20.27
N PRO A 518 -33.84 42.74 21.10
CA PRO A 518 -32.39 42.79 21.01
C PRO A 518 -31.97 42.06 19.73
N LEU A 519 -31.58 42.83 18.69
CA LEU A 519 -30.91 42.28 17.50
C LEU A 519 -29.44 41.90 17.77
N THR A 520 -29.00 41.87 19.03
CA THR A 520 -27.59 41.74 19.42
C THR A 520 -27.18 40.34 19.88
N GLN A 521 -27.77 39.27 19.35
CA GLN A 521 -27.24 37.91 19.56
C GLN A 521 -26.87 37.26 18.25
N THR A 522 -25.67 36.66 18.22
CA THR A 522 -25.04 35.91 17.12
C THR A 522 -25.76 34.60 16.76
N SER A 523 -27.09 34.61 16.82
CA SER A 523 -27.98 33.52 16.41
C SER A 523 -28.96 34.06 15.38
N GLY A 524 -28.53 34.05 14.11
CA GLY A 524 -29.41 34.00 12.95
C GLY A 524 -30.45 35.12 12.80
N LEU A 525 -30.00 36.35 12.61
CA LEU A 525 -30.68 37.31 11.73
C LEU A 525 -29.58 38.04 10.93
N SER A 526 -29.10 37.39 9.86
CA SER A 526 -28.31 38.08 8.83
C SER A 526 -29.30 38.81 7.93
N MET A 527 -29.28 40.14 7.96
CA MET A 527 -30.12 40.99 7.12
C MET A 527 -29.24 41.59 6.03
N GLN A 528 -29.38 41.12 4.78
CA GLN A 528 -28.94 41.90 3.62
C GLN A 528 -29.99 42.94 3.26
N ASP A 529 -29.53 44.05 2.66
CA ASP A 529 -30.32 45.24 2.34
C ASP A 529 -31.66 44.93 1.65
N ASN A 530 -32.69 45.70 2.01
CA ASN A 530 -34.08 45.63 1.50
C ASN A 530 -34.91 44.39 1.85
N THR A 531 -34.60 43.66 2.93
CA THR A 531 -35.48 42.60 3.45
C THR A 531 -36.25 43.07 4.70
N GLY A 532 -37.57 42.94 4.66
CA GLY A 532 -38.48 43.28 5.76
C GLY A 532 -39.11 42.03 6.36
N VAL A 533 -39.26 42.01 7.69
CA VAL A 533 -40.07 41.01 8.40
C VAL A 533 -41.52 41.47 8.40
N GLN A 534 -42.44 40.70 7.81
CA GLN A 534 -43.88 40.95 7.89
C GLN A 534 -44.48 40.25 9.12
N LEU A 535 -44.99 41.03 10.07
CA LEU A 535 -45.73 40.54 11.23
C LEU A 535 -47.18 41.02 11.12
N GLU A 536 -48.13 40.09 11.12
CA GLU A 536 -49.56 40.40 11.10
C GLU A 536 -50.13 40.25 12.52
N VAL A 537 -50.72 41.32 13.05
CA VAL A 537 -51.33 41.34 14.38
C VAL A 537 -52.79 41.75 14.24
N SER A 538 -53.72 40.87 14.61
CA SER A 538 -55.16 41.13 14.55
C SER A 538 -55.73 41.28 15.97
N PRO A 539 -55.73 42.49 16.57
CA PRO A 539 -56.31 42.69 17.88
C PRO A 539 -57.85 42.67 17.82
N ALA A 540 -58.50 42.10 18.85
CA ALA A 540 -59.96 41.98 18.93
C ALA A 540 -60.69 43.31 19.21
N THR A 541 -59.98 44.37 19.57
CA THR A 541 -60.51 45.74 19.75
C THR A 541 -59.51 46.76 19.20
N ALA A 542 -59.95 47.98 18.91
CA ALA A 542 -59.10 49.01 18.30
C ALA A 542 -57.90 49.37 19.21
N VAL A 543 -56.68 49.12 18.71
CA VAL A 543 -55.42 49.47 19.38
C VAL A 543 -54.78 50.62 18.61
N THR A 544 -54.17 51.57 19.32
CA THR A 544 -53.39 52.64 18.67
C THR A 544 -51.93 52.22 18.64
N TRP A 545 -51.37 52.14 17.44
CA TRP A 545 -49.99 51.74 17.17
C TRP A 545 -49.10 52.96 16.99
N SER A 546 -47.88 52.91 17.54
CA SER A 546 -46.87 53.93 17.34
C SER A 546 -45.47 53.32 17.28
N SER A 547 -44.58 53.92 16.47
CA SER A 547 -43.16 53.57 16.39
C SER A 547 -42.33 54.69 17.01
N SER A 548 -41.22 54.34 17.66
CA SER A 548 -40.19 55.31 18.07
C SER A 548 -39.44 55.92 16.88
N ASP A 549 -39.65 55.42 15.66
CA ASP A 549 -39.20 56.00 14.40
C ASP A 549 -40.40 56.28 13.47
N PRO A 550 -41.06 57.44 13.63
CA PRO A 550 -42.23 57.81 12.83
C PRO A 550 -41.91 58.12 11.36
N THR A 551 -40.62 58.21 11.00
CA THR A 551 -40.17 58.48 9.62
C THR A 551 -39.93 57.21 8.80
N GLY A 552 -39.95 56.03 9.45
CA GLY A 552 -39.88 54.72 8.78
C GLY A 552 -38.49 54.32 8.27
N ASN A 553 -37.43 54.95 8.79
CA ASN A 553 -36.05 54.71 8.38
C ASN A 553 -35.40 53.49 9.07
N LYS A 554 -36.01 52.96 10.13
CA LYS A 554 -35.50 51.86 10.96
C LYS A 554 -36.58 50.81 11.23
N ALA A 555 -37.73 51.24 11.72
CA ALA A 555 -38.91 50.39 11.92
C ALA A 555 -40.20 51.24 11.89
N SER A 556 -41.21 50.82 11.14
CA SER A 556 -42.52 51.49 11.05
C SER A 556 -43.65 50.51 11.35
N VAL A 557 -44.72 51.00 11.98
CA VAL A 557 -45.94 50.23 12.22
C VAL A 557 -47.14 50.99 11.65
N ASN A 558 -47.99 50.33 10.87
CA ASN A 558 -49.19 50.95 10.34
C ASN A 558 -50.34 50.93 11.38
N THR A 559 -51.48 51.53 11.02
CA THR A 559 -52.68 51.60 11.88
C THR A 559 -53.33 50.24 12.15
N THR A 560 -52.97 49.19 11.41
CA THR A 560 -53.44 47.81 11.60
C THR A 560 -52.45 46.93 12.34
N GLY A 561 -51.31 47.46 12.82
CA GLY A 561 -50.28 46.68 13.52
C GLY A 561 -49.29 45.96 12.61
N LEU A 562 -49.27 46.28 11.31
CA LEU A 562 -48.29 45.75 10.36
C LEU A 562 -46.93 46.43 10.60
N LEU A 563 -45.93 45.64 10.99
CA LEU A 563 -44.55 46.10 11.19
C LEU A 563 -43.74 45.95 9.90
N ALA A 564 -42.99 47.00 9.54
CA ALA A 564 -41.96 46.96 8.51
C ALA A 564 -40.63 47.44 9.09
N VAL A 565 -39.61 46.59 9.05
CA VAL A 565 -38.23 46.91 9.46
C VAL A 565 -37.41 47.18 8.18
N VAL A 566 -36.66 48.28 8.16
CA VAL A 566 -35.95 48.78 6.97
C VAL A 566 -34.52 49.14 7.34
N GLN A 567 -33.64 48.16 7.59
CA GLN A 567 -32.21 48.16 7.20
C GLN A 567 -31.40 47.08 7.91
N GLY A 568 -30.54 46.41 7.13
CA GLY A 568 -29.45 45.55 7.58
C GLY A 568 -28.23 46.39 7.98
N ASN A 569 -27.63 46.04 9.12
CA ASN A 569 -26.28 46.46 9.45
C ASN A 569 -25.68 45.37 10.34
N ASP A 570 -24.67 44.68 9.83
CA ASP A 570 -24.01 43.56 10.51
C ASP A 570 -22.95 44.01 11.54
N ASP A 571 -22.81 45.32 11.79
CA ASP A 571 -21.93 45.87 12.83
C ASP A 571 -22.62 45.94 14.21
N PRO A 572 -22.19 45.14 15.21
CA PRO A 572 -22.77 45.13 16.55
C PRO A 572 -22.59 46.44 17.34
N ASN A 573 -21.73 47.36 16.88
CA ASN A 573 -21.50 48.65 17.54
C ASN A 573 -22.44 49.76 17.04
N THR A 574 -23.19 49.53 15.96
CA THR A 574 -24.07 50.52 15.33
C THR A 574 -25.51 50.01 15.11
N ALA A 575 -25.88 48.89 15.75
CA ALA A 575 -27.22 48.32 15.73
C ALA A 575 -28.27 49.31 16.29
N ASN A 576 -29.29 49.63 15.49
CA ASN A 576 -30.37 50.51 15.88
C ASN A 576 -31.55 49.71 16.44
N GLY A 577 -32.01 50.04 17.65
CA GLY A 577 -33.26 49.52 18.21
C GLY A 577 -34.46 50.39 17.82
N GLY A 578 -35.60 49.74 17.51
CA GLY A 578 -36.90 50.39 17.35
C GLY A 578 -37.88 49.92 18.43
N ILE A 579 -38.59 50.84 19.06
CA ILE A 579 -39.63 50.54 20.06
C ILE A 579 -40.99 50.69 19.39
N ILE A 580 -41.76 49.60 19.37
CA ILE A 580 -43.16 49.60 18.93
C ILE A 580 -44.04 49.59 20.16
N THR A 581 -44.94 50.58 20.24
CA THR A 581 -45.85 50.74 21.37
C THR A 581 -47.28 50.55 20.89
N ALA A 582 -47.97 49.59 21.51
CA ALA A 582 -49.39 49.33 21.35
C ALA A 582 -50.11 49.77 22.63
N THR A 583 -51.03 50.73 22.52
CA THR A 583 -51.73 51.27 23.71
C THR A 583 -53.22 50.95 23.62
N GLY A 584 -53.72 50.18 24.60
CA GLY A 584 -55.12 49.74 24.69
C GLY A 584 -55.34 48.78 25.87
N ALA A 585 -56.55 48.73 26.42
CA ALA A 585 -56.86 47.94 27.62
C ALA A 585 -56.82 46.43 27.29
N THR A 586 -55.87 45.73 27.92
CA THR A 586 -55.71 44.26 27.96
C THR A 586 -55.32 43.58 26.63
N ALA A 587 -54.05 43.66 26.26
CA ALA A 587 -53.45 42.74 25.28
C ALA A 587 -52.80 41.55 26.01
N VAL A 588 -53.32 40.33 25.80
CA VAL A 588 -52.67 39.06 26.17
C VAL A 588 -52.57 38.22 24.90
N GLY A 589 -51.36 37.82 24.51
CA GLY A 589 -51.13 36.98 23.32
C GLY A 589 -49.69 36.47 23.26
N SER A 590 -49.48 35.36 22.54
CA SER A 590 -48.16 34.84 22.17
C SER A 590 -47.86 35.18 20.71
N ILE A 591 -46.60 35.51 20.42
CA ILE A 591 -46.11 35.70 19.05
C ILE A 591 -45.65 34.34 18.55
N LYS A 592 -46.25 33.86 17.45
CA LYS A 592 -45.85 32.63 16.78
C LYS A 592 -45.20 32.97 15.44
N VAL A 593 -43.94 32.60 15.28
CA VAL A 593 -43.20 32.75 14.01
C VAL A 593 -43.22 31.39 13.31
N ASN A 594 -43.93 31.28 12.19
CA ASN A 594 -44.06 30.05 11.40
C ASN A 594 -43.71 30.24 9.91
N SER A 595 -43.01 31.32 9.57
CA SER A 595 -42.59 31.65 8.21
C SER A 595 -41.13 32.10 8.19
N PHE A 596 -40.32 31.57 7.28
CA PHE A 596 -38.87 31.81 7.22
C PHE A 596 -38.42 32.18 5.80
N SER A 597 -37.31 32.90 5.66
CA SER A 597 -36.66 33.15 4.36
C SER A 597 -35.18 32.76 4.45
N PHE A 598 -34.65 32.15 3.39
CA PHE A 598 -33.27 31.66 3.31
C PHE A 598 -32.56 32.23 2.07
N ASP A 599 -31.28 32.55 2.18
CA ASP A 599 -30.47 33.22 1.13
C ASP A 599 -29.20 32.44 0.72
N HIS A 600 -29.08 31.17 1.15
CA HIS A 600 -27.90 30.36 0.87
C HIS A 600 -28.04 29.44 -0.36
N PHE A 601 -26.92 29.19 -1.03
CA PHE A 601 -26.77 28.18 -2.09
C PHE A 601 -25.59 27.24 -1.79
N PRO A 602 -25.72 25.90 -1.93
CA PRO A 602 -26.92 25.16 -2.32
C PRO A 602 -28.06 25.26 -1.29
N ARG A 603 -29.29 25.12 -1.76
CA ARG A 603 -30.54 25.27 -0.99
C ARG A 603 -30.83 24.01 -0.17
N LEU A 604 -30.01 23.77 0.85
CA LEU A 604 -30.14 22.67 1.80
C LEU A 604 -30.72 23.17 3.13
N THR A 605 -31.91 22.69 3.50
CA THR A 605 -32.52 23.00 4.80
C THR A 605 -32.47 21.78 5.71
N THR A 606 -32.11 22.01 6.98
CA THR A 606 -32.28 21.01 8.04
C THR A 606 -33.53 21.33 8.84
N LEU A 607 -34.48 20.39 8.85
CA LEU A 607 -35.64 20.39 9.72
C LEU A 607 -35.28 19.75 11.05
N VAL A 608 -35.72 20.35 12.15
CA VAL A 608 -35.57 19.79 13.50
C VAL A 608 -36.86 20.07 14.28
N TRP A 609 -37.36 19.08 15.02
CA TRP A 609 -38.55 19.22 15.84
C TRP A 609 -38.35 18.64 17.24
N ARG A 610 -39.26 19.00 18.15
CA ARG A 610 -39.24 18.47 19.52
C ARG A 610 -39.77 17.04 19.55
N PRO A 611 -39.20 16.17 20.40
CA PRO A 611 -39.74 14.84 20.59
C PRO A 611 -41.16 14.93 21.16
N VAL A 612 -42.06 14.11 20.61
CA VAL A 612 -43.44 13.94 21.10
C VAL A 612 -43.45 12.71 22.01
N THR A 613 -43.94 12.88 23.24
CA THR A 613 -44.02 11.77 24.20
C THR A 613 -44.85 10.63 23.64
N GLY A 614 -44.27 9.42 23.59
CA GLY A 614 -44.92 8.21 23.05
C GLY A 614 -44.72 7.99 21.55
N ALA A 615 -44.09 8.91 20.83
CA ALA A 615 -43.81 8.75 19.41
C ALA A 615 -42.64 7.79 19.14
N ALA A 616 -42.84 6.84 18.24
CA ALA A 616 -41.82 5.93 17.73
C ALA A 616 -41.23 6.40 16.40
N THR A 617 -42.04 7.04 15.55
CA THR A 617 -41.64 7.57 14.25
C THR A 617 -42.31 8.90 13.94
N TYR A 618 -41.76 9.59 12.94
CA TYR A 618 -42.25 10.88 12.46
C TYR A 618 -42.37 10.87 10.93
N ASP A 619 -43.57 11.11 10.40
CA ASP A 619 -43.77 11.37 8.98
C ASP A 619 -43.53 12.86 8.71
N VAL A 620 -42.60 13.16 7.82
CA VAL A 620 -42.20 14.51 7.46
C VAL A 620 -42.63 14.79 6.04
N PHE A 621 -43.38 15.88 5.86
CA PHE A 621 -43.83 16.33 4.55
C PHE A 621 -43.24 17.70 4.27
N VAL A 622 -42.66 17.85 3.08
CA VAL A 622 -42.21 19.13 2.51
C VAL A 622 -42.91 19.31 1.19
N GLU A 623 -43.52 20.47 1.01
CA GLU A 623 -44.26 20.84 -0.20
C GLU A 623 -43.73 22.15 -0.76
N PHE A 624 -43.92 22.35 -2.06
CA PHE A 624 -43.66 23.61 -2.74
C PHE A 624 -44.95 24.13 -3.37
N ALA A 625 -45.06 25.45 -3.45
CA ALA A 625 -46.25 26.11 -3.96
C ALA A 625 -46.10 26.57 -5.42
N ASN A 626 -47.23 26.61 -6.13
CA ASN A 626 -47.35 27.24 -7.45
C ASN A 626 -48.43 28.33 -7.43
N GLY A 627 -48.27 29.32 -8.33
CA GLY A 627 -49.24 30.41 -8.51
C GLY A 627 -49.42 31.31 -7.28
N CYS A 628 -48.34 31.57 -6.55
CA CYS A 628 -48.38 32.42 -5.36
C CYS A 628 -48.50 33.90 -5.69
N THR A 629 -49.22 34.64 -4.84
CA THR A 629 -49.17 36.10 -4.85
C THR A 629 -47.84 36.55 -4.24
N ALA A 630 -47.06 37.33 -4.99
CA ALA A 630 -45.73 37.77 -4.60
C ALA A 630 -45.71 38.40 -3.20
N GLY A 631 -44.77 37.97 -2.35
CA GLY A 631 -44.64 38.45 -0.97
C GLY A 631 -45.63 37.86 0.03
N THR A 632 -46.45 36.86 -0.34
CA THR A 632 -47.43 36.25 0.56
C THR A 632 -47.36 34.71 0.56
N ALA A 633 -47.91 34.08 1.59
CA ALA A 633 -48.12 32.62 1.64
C ALA A 633 -49.38 32.15 0.89
N ASN A 634 -50.04 33.05 0.13
CA ASN A 634 -51.29 32.74 -0.57
C ASN A 634 -51.00 32.20 -1.98
N CYS A 635 -51.20 30.90 -2.16
CA CYS A 635 -50.84 30.16 -3.36
C CYS A 635 -51.99 29.27 -3.85
N THR A 636 -52.09 29.07 -5.17
CA THR A 636 -53.20 28.32 -5.79
C THR A 636 -53.07 26.82 -5.64
N THR A 637 -51.86 26.26 -5.66
CA THR A 637 -51.63 24.82 -5.43
C THR A 637 -50.36 24.57 -4.62
N TRP A 638 -50.36 23.47 -3.86
CA TRP A 638 -49.22 22.93 -3.13
C TRP A 638 -48.95 21.51 -3.62
N ALA A 639 -47.70 21.20 -3.93
CA ALA A 639 -47.27 19.90 -4.43
C ALA A 639 -46.17 19.31 -3.54
N PRO A 640 -46.16 17.99 -3.31
CA PRO A 640 -45.17 17.34 -2.48
C PRO A 640 -43.78 17.38 -3.14
N LEU A 641 -42.78 17.84 -2.37
CA LEU A 641 -41.36 17.68 -2.68
C LEU A 641 -40.80 16.41 -2.01
N LEU A 642 -41.14 16.21 -0.73
CA LEU A 642 -40.62 15.13 0.10
C LEU A 642 -41.72 14.63 1.03
N SER A 643 -41.84 13.32 1.15
CA SER A 643 -42.71 12.63 2.11
C SER A 643 -41.94 11.42 2.61
N THR A 644 -41.51 11.42 3.87
CA THR A 644 -40.67 10.34 4.42
C THR A 644 -40.93 10.09 5.90
N THR A 645 -40.73 8.86 6.35
CA THR A 645 -40.85 8.48 7.77
C THR A 645 -39.46 8.32 8.37
N THR A 646 -39.23 8.93 9.53
CA THR A 646 -37.94 8.84 10.23
C THR A 646 -38.12 8.66 11.72
N PRO A 647 -37.30 7.82 12.40
CA PRO A 647 -37.25 7.78 13.86
C PRO A 647 -36.43 8.95 14.45
N ASN A 648 -35.73 9.71 13.61
CA ASN A 648 -34.89 10.83 14.04
C ASN A 648 -35.73 12.08 14.31
N LEU A 649 -35.18 13.02 15.08
CA LEU A 649 -35.80 14.32 15.38
C LEU A 649 -35.43 15.42 14.39
N GLY A 650 -34.93 15.03 13.22
CA GLY A 650 -34.54 15.96 12.17
C GLY A 650 -34.36 15.27 10.82
N LEU A 651 -34.39 16.10 9.77
CA LEU A 651 -34.31 15.68 8.37
C LEU A 651 -33.65 16.78 7.55
N VAL A 652 -32.73 16.41 6.65
CA VAL A 652 -32.15 17.34 5.68
C VAL A 652 -32.85 17.14 4.34
N PHE A 653 -33.21 18.23 3.67
CA PHE A 653 -33.72 18.18 2.30
C PHE A 653 -33.06 19.26 1.44
N GLN A 654 -33.02 19.01 0.13
CA GLN A 654 -32.62 19.99 -0.87
C GLN A 654 -33.86 20.54 -1.56
N PHE A 655 -33.91 21.86 -1.75
CA PHE A 655 -35.02 22.56 -2.40
C PHE A 655 -34.57 23.14 -3.74
N VAL A 656 -35.24 22.76 -4.82
CA VAL A 656 -34.93 23.25 -6.18
C VAL A 656 -35.91 24.37 -6.52
N GLY A 657 -35.40 25.60 -6.65
CA GLY A 657 -36.21 26.78 -6.98
C GLY A 657 -36.44 27.74 -5.81
N ALA A 658 -37.08 28.88 -6.11
CA ALA A 658 -37.29 30.02 -5.20
C ALA A 658 -38.77 30.22 -4.82
N GLN A 659 -39.62 29.27 -5.20
CA GLN A 659 -41.02 29.27 -4.82
C GLN A 659 -41.20 29.08 -3.31
N PRO A 660 -42.29 29.61 -2.73
CA PRO A 660 -42.62 29.31 -1.34
C PRO A 660 -42.73 27.80 -1.11
N GLY A 661 -42.18 27.35 0.00
CA GLY A 661 -42.29 26.00 0.50
C GLY A 661 -43.03 25.98 1.84
N ARG A 662 -43.51 24.80 2.22
CA ARG A 662 -44.03 24.55 3.56
C ARG A 662 -43.68 23.14 4.02
N TRP A 663 -43.64 22.93 5.32
CA TRP A 663 -43.42 21.61 5.90
C TRP A 663 -44.21 21.43 7.19
N HIS A 664 -44.46 20.16 7.53
CA HIS A 664 -44.96 19.75 8.83
C HIS A 664 -44.52 18.32 9.15
N VAL A 665 -44.75 17.91 10.39
CA VAL A 665 -44.37 16.61 10.92
C VAL A 665 -45.55 15.96 11.64
N VAL A 666 -45.80 14.69 11.36
CA VAL A 666 -46.81 13.87 12.02
C VAL A 666 -46.10 12.85 12.89
N ALA A 667 -46.34 12.87 14.19
CA ALA A 667 -45.76 11.92 15.14
C ALA A 667 -46.66 10.69 15.28
N ASN A 668 -46.10 9.49 15.16
CA ASN A 668 -46.82 8.23 15.23
C ASN A 668 -46.31 7.36 16.38
N ASP A 669 -47.21 6.62 17.04
CA ASP A 669 -46.84 5.64 18.06
C ASP A 669 -46.25 4.35 17.46
N ALA A 670 -45.84 3.41 18.31
CA ALA A 670 -45.25 2.14 17.88
C ALA A 670 -46.20 1.24 17.06
N SER A 671 -47.52 1.50 17.08
CA SER A 671 -48.52 0.81 16.26
C SER A 671 -48.81 1.50 14.93
N GLY A 672 -48.20 2.67 14.70
CA GLY A 672 -48.43 3.52 13.52
C GLY A 672 -49.62 4.46 13.67
N ALA A 673 -50.21 4.60 14.87
CA ALA A 673 -51.31 5.53 15.09
C ALA A 673 -50.80 6.96 15.30
N VAL A 674 -51.46 7.94 14.68
CA VAL A 674 -51.10 9.35 14.78
C VAL A 674 -51.34 9.86 16.20
N ILE A 675 -50.28 10.36 16.84
CA ILE A 675 -50.32 10.99 18.16
C ILE A 675 -50.58 12.49 18.03
N SER A 676 -49.88 13.15 17.11
CA SER A 676 -49.98 14.60 16.91
C SER A 676 -49.47 15.02 15.54
N THR A 677 -50.09 16.05 14.97
CA THR A 677 -49.63 16.70 13.73
C THR A 677 -49.16 18.11 14.07
N SER A 678 -47.95 18.48 13.61
CA SER A 678 -47.47 19.85 13.73
C SER A 678 -48.25 20.78 12.81
N GLU A 679 -48.24 22.06 13.13
CA GLU A 679 -48.69 23.06 12.18
C GLU A 679 -47.75 23.16 10.97
N LEU A 680 -48.26 23.80 9.92
CA LEU A 680 -47.48 24.13 8.74
C LEU A 680 -46.53 25.30 9.03
N VAL A 681 -45.27 25.06 8.71
CA VAL A 681 -44.21 26.06 8.71
C VAL A 681 -43.87 26.41 7.28
N TYR A 682 -43.93 27.67 6.93
CA TYR A 682 -43.66 28.19 5.60
C TYR A 682 -42.20 28.65 5.48
N PHE A 683 -41.64 28.54 4.28
CA PHE A 683 -40.34 29.07 3.97
C PHE A 683 -40.26 29.58 2.53
N VAL A 684 -39.26 30.39 2.21
CA VAL A 684 -38.91 30.74 0.84
C VAL A 684 -37.39 30.83 0.72
N TYR A 685 -36.87 30.56 -0.48
CA TYR A 685 -35.49 30.88 -0.80
C TYR A 685 -35.46 32.13 -1.67
N VAL A 686 -34.80 33.18 -1.19
CA VAL A 686 -34.57 34.36 -2.01
C VAL A 686 -33.52 34.05 -3.10
N ILE A 687 -33.63 34.75 -4.23
CA ILE A 687 -32.72 34.65 -5.39
C ILE A 687 -31.64 35.70 -5.24
#